data_AF-A0A2H5W3S3-F1
#
_entry.id   AF-A0A2H5W3S3-F1
#
_cell.length_a   1.000
_cell.length_b   1.000
_cell.length_c   1.000
_cell.angle_alpha   90.00
_cell.angle_beta   90.00
_cell.angle_gamma   90.00
#
_symmetry.space_group_name_H-M   'P 1'
#
loop_
_entity.id
_entity.type
_entity.pdbx_description
1 polymer ?
#
loop_
_entity_poly.entity_id
_entity_poly.type
_entity_poly.pdbx_seq_one_letter_code
_entity_poly.pdbx_strand_id
1 'polypeptide(L)'
;MRDNEKPTTVTAELPNCRMAERPGHQTVMRLGLDVSTVRAGATGVGYVVYHLWRALRAYEGLECVPLVPHMTVATDSRPPAYRPHCWPTRLAWLQLELPSALRTTDLDLLHFPNYLAPLRCPLPYVVHFHDLSVFRYPDLQPLRKRWIFRVLLTRVARSAACVVTVSHTMAREIAEYFGLPLERVATVWNGYDPAFGPVDRDAQRDVCRRYGLEPPFFLFVGAIHPRKNLETLLRAFDVFRRWGYPHHLVVVGPRGWQYQAVFRLWRRLHLEDRVHFLGYVPRSDLVGLYNAATALTYPSLYEGFGLPVVEAMACGTPVAASRIPALQEISGPAAYWVEPRDVSGWAEAMARLADDGALRDDLRAAGLARAPQFSWDRAAAELVRLYDRVLNEMSPPTGAGGATLPEVHAPDPSALADAVRQSLLYFALFKHPVTLQELHHSLPNRPVPLETLQAFLQTRPWPELQCQNGFYAWCEAGESVPSWLARRRRREQKFEALWTRYGHHVHRLARLPYVRMVGLSGGGMFGTDIRDLDLFIITRPGRTALVYWMIVLLTRALGVRSVLCANYFIDETALTLPEQDYYTAHQVIHLRPVVGYDHYLAFWAANPWVVRLFPNAHPWPPEGPALPKVGARWLEWVLDVLGGPLWNRVGLWLLRWWLRSKAGPESDLRLTPHVLKLHLHDYRKRILTRLKRLFSSNSLHTQV
;
A
#
# COMPACT_ATOMS: atom_id res chain seq x y z
N MET A 1 -57.82 -29.76 23.56
CA MET A 1 -56.77 -30.74 23.90
C MET A 1 -55.66 -30.60 22.88
N ARG A 2 -54.43 -30.42 23.38
CA ARG A 2 -53.13 -30.43 22.69
C ARG A 2 -52.77 -29.22 21.80
N ASP A 3 -51.95 -28.37 22.41
CA ASP A 3 -50.61 -27.94 21.99
C ASP A 3 -50.40 -27.53 20.53
N ASN A 4 -50.10 -26.24 20.35
CA ASN A 4 -49.32 -25.79 19.21
C ASN A 4 -48.43 -24.63 19.66
N GLU A 5 -47.15 -24.95 19.90
CA GLU A 5 -46.07 -24.03 20.20
C GLU A 5 -45.82 -23.09 19.02
N LYS A 6 -45.72 -21.80 19.32
CA LYS A 6 -45.23 -20.77 18.39
C LYS A 6 -43.70 -20.81 18.37
N PRO A 7 -43.04 -20.61 17.22
CA PRO A 7 -41.59 -20.55 17.16
C PRO A 7 -41.07 -19.24 17.76
N THR A 8 -40.21 -19.38 18.77
CA THR A 8 -39.43 -18.34 19.43
C THR A 8 -38.42 -17.70 18.47
N THR A 9 -38.62 -16.41 18.17
CA THR A 9 -37.63 -15.54 17.54
C THR A 9 -36.49 -15.29 18.52
N VAL A 10 -35.30 -15.83 18.24
CA VAL A 10 -34.07 -15.49 18.96
C VAL A 10 -33.56 -14.15 18.41
N THR A 11 -33.95 -13.05 19.06
CA THR A 11 -33.26 -11.77 18.93
C THR A 11 -31.93 -11.87 19.67
N ALA A 12 -30.82 -11.92 18.93
CA ALA A 12 -29.50 -11.76 19.50
C ALA A 12 -29.31 -10.29 19.92
N GLU A 13 -29.54 -10.01 21.19
CA GLU A 13 -29.16 -8.75 21.84
C GLU A 13 -27.64 -8.62 21.82
N LEU A 14 -27.15 -7.52 21.24
CA LEU A 14 -25.75 -7.11 21.34
C LEU A 14 -25.44 -6.74 22.80
N PRO A 15 -24.29 -7.17 23.36
CA PRO A 15 -23.95 -6.87 24.74
C PRO A 15 -23.80 -5.36 24.95
N ASN A 16 -24.60 -4.87 25.88
CA ASN A 16 -24.69 -3.48 26.32
C ASN A 16 -23.38 -3.09 27.03
N CYS A 17 -22.41 -2.57 26.26
CA CYS A 17 -21.13 -2.13 26.81
C CYS A 17 -21.30 -0.73 27.41
N ARG A 18 -21.72 -0.67 28.69
CA ARG A 18 -21.63 0.55 29.49
C ARG A 18 -20.15 0.89 29.67
N MET A 19 -19.68 1.90 28.94
CA MET A 19 -18.37 2.50 29.18
C MET A 19 -18.34 3.14 30.57
N ALA A 20 -17.29 2.84 31.33
CA ALA A 20 -16.97 3.51 32.58
C ALA A 20 -16.87 5.02 32.36
N GLU A 21 -17.63 5.78 33.15
CA GLU A 21 -17.67 7.24 33.13
C GLU A 21 -16.30 7.82 33.51
N ARG A 22 -15.77 8.71 32.66
CA ARG A 22 -14.69 9.63 33.02
C ARG A 22 -15.29 10.88 33.64
N PRO A 23 -14.78 11.39 34.78
CA PRO A 23 -15.20 12.68 35.29
C PRO A 23 -14.53 13.81 34.49
N GLY A 24 -15.35 14.65 33.83
CA GLY A 24 -14.99 16.04 33.49
C GLY A 24 -14.49 16.36 32.08
N HIS A 25 -15.31 16.13 31.04
CA HIS A 25 -15.55 17.01 29.87
C HIS A 25 -16.40 16.24 28.84
N GLN A 26 -17.72 16.51 28.77
CA GLN A 26 -18.53 16.12 27.61
C GLN A 26 -18.33 17.17 26.52
N THR A 27 -17.32 17.00 25.67
CA THR A 27 -17.19 17.81 24.44
C THR A 27 -17.56 16.94 23.25
N VAL A 28 -18.69 17.25 22.63
CA VAL A 28 -19.11 16.73 21.32
C VAL A 28 -18.05 17.12 20.29
N MET A 29 -17.54 16.15 19.51
CA MET A 29 -16.53 16.43 18.50
C MET A 29 -17.14 17.23 17.35
N ARG A 30 -16.52 18.34 16.96
CA ARG A 30 -16.96 19.19 15.84
C ARG A 30 -16.11 18.92 14.60
N LEU A 31 -16.71 18.23 13.62
CA LEU A 31 -16.04 17.79 12.39
C LEU A 31 -16.48 18.64 11.20
N GLY A 32 -15.54 19.27 10.49
CA GLY A 32 -15.81 19.89 9.19
C GLY A 32 -15.70 18.88 8.04
N LEU A 33 -16.78 18.57 7.33
CA LEU A 33 -16.79 17.63 6.19
C LEU A 33 -16.96 18.35 4.85
N ASP A 34 -16.03 18.19 3.91
CA ASP A 34 -16.18 18.72 2.54
C ASP A 34 -17.25 17.96 1.75
N VAL A 35 -18.40 18.62 1.55
CA VAL A 35 -19.55 18.10 0.80
C VAL A 35 -19.68 18.72 -0.60
N SER A 36 -18.66 19.45 -1.07
CA SER A 36 -18.69 20.16 -2.37
C SER A 36 -18.81 19.24 -3.60
N THR A 37 -18.71 17.93 -3.42
CA THR A 37 -18.88 16.91 -4.47
C THR A 37 -20.32 16.37 -4.57
N VAL A 38 -21.18 16.64 -3.58
CA VAL A 38 -22.57 16.20 -3.56
C VAL A 38 -23.39 16.97 -4.59
N ARG A 39 -24.10 16.26 -5.45
CA ARG A 39 -24.96 16.82 -6.51
C ARG A 39 -26.24 16.03 -6.63
N ALA A 40 -27.30 16.66 -7.13
CA ALA A 40 -28.50 15.93 -7.55
C ALA A 40 -28.15 14.91 -8.63
N GLY A 41 -28.55 13.65 -8.45
CA GLY A 41 -28.20 12.55 -9.37
C GLY A 41 -26.72 12.13 -9.35
N ALA A 42 -25.95 12.49 -8.30
CA ALA A 42 -24.53 12.15 -8.22
C ALA A 42 -24.28 10.63 -8.26
N THR A 43 -23.27 10.23 -9.04
CA THR A 43 -22.71 8.88 -9.08
C THR A 43 -21.28 8.86 -8.55
N GLY A 44 -20.79 7.73 -8.04
CA GLY A 44 -19.40 7.59 -7.59
C GLY A 44 -19.10 8.43 -6.35
N VAL A 45 -18.08 9.29 -6.38
CA VAL A 45 -17.62 10.04 -5.19
C VAL A 45 -18.73 10.90 -4.57
N GLY A 46 -19.51 11.63 -5.38
CA GLY A 46 -20.59 12.46 -4.83
C GLY A 46 -21.68 11.64 -4.11
N TYR A 47 -21.90 10.40 -4.55
CA TYR A 47 -22.77 9.44 -3.87
C TYR A 47 -22.17 9.00 -2.53
N VAL A 48 -20.89 8.60 -2.53
CA VAL A 48 -20.18 8.20 -1.31
C VAL A 48 -20.22 9.32 -0.26
N VAL A 49 -19.91 10.55 -0.67
CA VAL A 49 -19.91 11.71 0.24
C VAL A 49 -21.30 12.01 0.79
N TYR A 50 -22.35 11.89 -0.03
CA TYR A 50 -23.73 12.09 0.43
C TYR A 50 -24.13 11.09 1.51
N HIS A 51 -23.90 9.81 1.28
CA HIS A 51 -24.26 8.78 2.25
C HIS A 51 -23.39 8.82 3.49
N LEU A 52 -22.09 9.12 3.33
CA LEU A 52 -21.20 9.30 4.46
C LEU A 52 -21.60 10.51 5.33
N TRP A 53 -21.95 11.64 4.70
CA TRP A 53 -22.47 12.81 5.43
C TRP A 53 -23.75 12.48 6.19
N ARG A 54 -24.68 11.72 5.59
CA ARG A 54 -25.90 11.27 6.27
C ARG A 54 -25.60 10.39 7.49
N ALA A 55 -24.72 9.40 7.33
CA ALA A 55 -24.38 8.47 8.40
C ALA A 55 -23.59 9.15 9.54
N LEU A 56 -22.62 10.01 9.22
CA LEU A 56 -21.87 10.77 10.22
C LEU A 56 -22.76 11.76 11.00
N ARG A 57 -23.70 12.44 10.33
CA ARG A 57 -24.64 13.34 11.01
C ARG A 57 -25.62 12.63 11.95
N ALA A 58 -25.87 11.34 11.71
CA ALA A 58 -26.73 10.54 12.57
C ALA A 58 -25.96 9.93 13.76
N TYR A 59 -24.64 10.10 13.83
CA TYR A 59 -23.81 9.51 14.86
C TYR A 59 -23.85 10.34 16.15
N GLU A 60 -24.23 9.72 17.27
CA GLU A 60 -24.29 10.39 18.58
C GLU A 60 -22.90 10.82 19.05
N GLY A 61 -22.78 12.04 19.56
CA GLY A 61 -21.49 12.60 20.03
C GLY A 61 -20.61 13.22 18.94
N LEU A 62 -21.07 13.27 17.68
CA LEU A 62 -20.41 13.96 16.58
C LEU A 62 -21.29 15.09 16.02
N GLU A 63 -20.77 16.31 16.01
CA GLU A 63 -21.34 17.42 15.27
C GLU A 63 -20.64 17.58 13.91
N CYS A 64 -21.30 17.10 12.85
CA CYS A 64 -20.74 17.14 11.49
C CYS A 64 -21.23 18.39 10.74
N VAL A 65 -20.30 19.33 10.53
CA VAL A 65 -20.52 20.63 9.90
C VAL A 65 -20.11 20.60 8.42
N PRO A 66 -20.98 20.94 7.47
CA PRO A 66 -20.66 20.88 6.05
C PRO A 66 -19.74 22.03 5.60
N LEU A 67 -18.69 21.70 4.85
CA LEU A 67 -17.83 22.68 4.16
C LEU A 67 -18.28 22.78 2.69
N VAL A 68 -18.64 24.00 2.27
CA VAL A 68 -19.08 24.32 0.90
C VAL A 68 -18.42 25.62 0.40
N PRO A 69 -18.27 25.82 -0.93
CA PRO A 69 -17.79 27.09 -1.45
C PRO A 69 -18.82 28.21 -1.20
N HIS A 70 -18.35 29.42 -0.87
CA HIS A 70 -19.15 30.64 -0.58
C HIS A 70 -20.02 30.66 0.68
N MET A 71 -19.93 29.68 1.57
CA MET A 71 -20.35 29.84 2.96
C MET A 71 -19.19 29.48 3.87
N THR A 72 -18.70 30.47 4.63
CA THR A 72 -17.87 30.21 5.79
C THR A 72 -18.68 29.36 6.76
N VAL A 73 -18.46 28.05 6.75
CA VAL A 73 -19.00 27.06 7.71
C VAL A 73 -20.49 27.28 7.99
N ALA A 74 -21.35 26.72 7.14
CA ALA A 74 -22.79 26.88 7.32
C ALA A 74 -23.27 26.08 8.55
N THR A 75 -23.95 26.77 9.47
CA THR A 75 -24.66 26.19 10.62
C THR A 75 -25.99 25.55 10.23
N ASP A 76 -26.43 25.69 8.97
CA ASP A 76 -27.73 25.24 8.50
C ASP A 76 -27.76 23.78 8.02
N SER A 77 -28.85 23.10 8.41
CA SER A 77 -29.02 21.65 8.48
C SER A 77 -29.32 20.91 7.16
N ARG A 78 -29.10 21.52 5.98
CA ARG A 78 -29.35 20.86 4.67
C ARG A 78 -28.23 21.14 3.66
N PRO A 79 -27.70 20.11 2.96
CA PRO A 79 -26.86 20.30 1.80
C PRO A 79 -27.80 20.68 0.64
N PRO A 80 -27.79 21.93 0.16
CA PRO A 80 -28.55 22.24 -1.04
C PRO A 80 -27.88 21.49 -2.21
N ALA A 81 -28.66 21.07 -3.20
CA ALA A 81 -28.12 20.60 -4.47
C ALA A 81 -27.26 21.72 -5.08
N TYR A 82 -25.96 21.69 -4.80
CA TYR A 82 -25.05 22.80 -5.08
C TYR A 82 -24.81 22.90 -6.60
N ARG A 83 -25.15 24.06 -7.18
CA ARG A 83 -24.88 24.35 -8.59
C ARG A 83 -23.39 24.68 -8.78
N PRO A 84 -22.77 24.21 -9.86
CA PRO A 84 -21.34 23.95 -9.91
C PRO A 84 -20.49 25.21 -9.90
N HIS A 85 -19.35 25.09 -9.25
CA HIS A 85 -18.15 25.87 -9.55
C HIS A 85 -17.25 25.03 -10.47
N CYS A 86 -16.68 25.65 -11.50
CA CYS A 86 -15.73 25.02 -12.42
C CYS A 86 -14.45 24.61 -11.67
N TRP A 87 -13.71 23.62 -12.18
CA TRP A 87 -12.51 23.07 -11.51
C TRP A 87 -11.50 24.12 -10.99
N PRO A 88 -11.23 25.25 -11.69
CA PRO A 88 -10.36 26.32 -11.18
C PRO A 88 -10.90 26.99 -9.91
N THR A 89 -12.21 27.23 -9.85
CA THR A 89 -12.85 27.93 -8.73
C THR A 89 -12.93 27.08 -7.46
N ARG A 90 -13.14 25.75 -7.55
CA ARG A 90 -13.06 24.87 -6.38
C ARG A 90 -11.63 24.81 -5.81
N LEU A 91 -10.62 24.76 -6.68
CA LEU A 91 -9.23 24.75 -6.22
C LEU A 91 -8.84 26.11 -5.60
N ALA A 92 -9.29 27.23 -6.18
CA ALA A 92 -9.10 28.56 -5.60
C ALA A 92 -9.73 28.67 -4.21
N TRP A 93 -10.99 28.24 -4.06
CA TRP A 93 -11.66 28.18 -2.75
C TRP A 93 -10.87 27.32 -1.74
N LEU A 94 -10.51 26.09 -2.10
CA LEU A 94 -9.75 25.17 -1.23
C LEU A 94 -8.39 25.75 -0.80
N GLN A 95 -7.72 26.51 -1.66
CA GLN A 95 -6.35 26.99 -1.38
C GLN A 95 -6.30 28.41 -0.81
N LEU A 96 -7.31 29.25 -1.03
CA LEU A 96 -7.31 30.68 -0.67
C LEU A 96 -8.36 31.01 0.40
N GLU A 97 -9.63 30.67 0.16
CA GLU A 97 -10.75 31.09 1.01
C GLU A 97 -10.89 30.18 2.25
N LEU A 98 -10.90 28.87 2.04
CA LEU A 98 -11.14 27.89 3.09
C LEU A 98 -10.12 27.98 4.24
N PRO A 99 -8.79 28.06 4.00
CA PRO A 99 -7.81 28.21 5.09
C PRO A 99 -8.00 29.45 5.95
N SER A 100 -8.51 30.54 5.38
CA SER A 100 -8.78 31.77 6.13
C SER A 100 -10.03 31.60 6.98
N ALA A 101 -11.09 31.04 6.41
CA ALA A 101 -12.34 30.76 7.10
C ALA A 101 -12.16 29.83 8.31
N LEU A 102 -11.31 28.80 8.17
CA LEU A 102 -11.05 27.81 9.22
C LEU A 102 -10.28 28.36 10.43
N ARG A 103 -9.71 29.58 10.36
CA ARG A 103 -9.00 30.19 11.51
C ARG A 103 -9.93 30.72 12.59
N THR A 104 -11.18 31.00 12.23
CA THR A 104 -12.18 31.59 13.13
C THR A 104 -13.26 30.59 13.54
N THR A 105 -13.04 29.30 13.27
CA THR A 105 -13.99 28.22 13.58
C THR A 105 -13.56 27.46 14.82
N ASP A 106 -14.53 26.88 15.51
CA ASP A 106 -14.39 25.99 16.66
C ASP A 106 -14.41 24.50 16.24
N LEU A 107 -13.95 24.19 15.02
CA LEU A 107 -13.86 22.82 14.52
C LEU A 107 -12.61 22.13 15.06
N ASP A 108 -12.76 20.88 15.49
CA ASP A 108 -11.66 20.06 16.02
C ASP A 108 -10.86 19.37 14.89
N LEU A 109 -11.58 18.88 13.88
CA LEU A 109 -11.02 18.08 12.79
C LEU A 109 -11.71 18.38 11.46
N LEU A 110 -11.00 18.16 10.36
CA LEU A 110 -11.55 18.27 9.01
C LEU A 110 -11.48 16.94 8.26
N HIS A 111 -12.46 16.66 7.42
CA HIS A 111 -12.46 15.51 6.52
C HIS A 111 -12.71 15.94 5.08
N PHE A 112 -11.75 15.63 4.20
CA PHE A 112 -11.81 15.87 2.76
C PHE A 112 -12.02 14.54 2.01
N PRO A 113 -13.26 14.19 1.61
CA PRO A 113 -13.56 12.85 1.10
C PRO A 113 -13.27 12.68 -0.41
N ASN A 114 -12.41 13.50 -1.01
CA ASN A 114 -12.13 13.45 -2.45
C ASN A 114 -10.73 13.95 -2.82
N TYR A 115 -9.71 13.31 -2.21
CA TYR A 115 -8.24 13.45 -2.42
C TYR A 115 -7.64 14.86 -2.45
N LEU A 116 -8.44 15.92 -2.40
CA LEU A 116 -8.05 17.32 -2.46
C LEU A 116 -8.32 17.95 -1.10
N ALA A 117 -7.28 18.57 -0.55
CA ALA A 117 -7.34 19.37 0.66
C ALA A 117 -6.50 20.66 0.47
N PRO A 118 -6.65 21.66 1.35
CA PRO A 118 -5.75 22.81 1.37
C PRO A 118 -4.30 22.39 1.62
N LEU A 119 -3.34 22.99 0.90
CA LEU A 119 -1.90 22.76 1.17
C LEU A 119 -1.44 23.35 2.51
N ARG A 120 -2.18 24.36 3.01
CA ARG A 120 -1.94 25.03 4.28
C ARG A 120 -3.25 25.01 5.06
N CYS A 121 -3.48 23.93 5.79
CA CYS A 121 -4.65 23.77 6.62
C CYS A 121 -4.32 24.22 8.06
N PRO A 122 -5.11 25.11 8.70
CA PRO A 122 -4.85 25.53 10.08
C PRO A 122 -5.23 24.48 11.12
N LEU A 123 -6.04 23.49 10.74
CA LEU A 123 -6.54 22.40 11.59
C LEU A 123 -6.05 21.03 11.06
N PRO A 124 -5.94 20.01 11.91
CA PRO A 124 -5.68 18.65 11.47
C PRO A 124 -6.78 18.19 10.50
N TYR A 125 -6.41 17.37 9.52
CA TYR A 125 -7.38 16.86 8.56
C TYR A 125 -7.11 15.42 8.16
N VAL A 126 -8.20 14.73 7.84
CA VAL A 126 -8.23 13.41 7.20
C VAL A 126 -8.58 13.61 5.72
N VAL A 127 -7.95 12.86 4.83
CA VAL A 127 -8.24 12.91 3.39
C VAL A 127 -8.55 11.53 2.84
N HIS A 128 -9.62 11.40 2.08
CA HIS A 128 -10.04 10.13 1.49
C HIS A 128 -9.57 10.02 0.04
N PHE A 129 -8.83 8.95 -0.27
CA PHE A 129 -8.48 8.53 -1.63
C PHE A 129 -9.29 7.29 -2.01
N HIS A 130 -10.20 7.43 -2.98
CA HIS A 130 -11.02 6.31 -3.45
C HIS A 130 -10.31 5.40 -4.45
N ASP A 131 -9.37 5.94 -5.23
CA ASP A 131 -8.46 5.18 -6.09
C ASP A 131 -7.24 6.03 -6.48
N LEU A 132 -6.21 5.40 -7.04
CA LEU A 132 -5.05 6.07 -7.63
C LEU A 132 -5.14 6.13 -9.16
N SER A 133 -6.34 6.14 -9.74
CA SER A 133 -6.51 6.07 -11.20
C SER A 133 -5.85 7.24 -11.93
N VAL A 134 -5.81 8.42 -11.31
CA VAL A 134 -5.12 9.62 -11.81
C VAL A 134 -3.60 9.38 -11.97
N PHE A 135 -3.03 8.48 -11.17
CA PHE A 135 -1.60 8.16 -11.18
C PHE A 135 -1.25 6.87 -11.94
N ARG A 136 -2.13 5.87 -11.90
CA ARG A 136 -1.96 4.58 -12.58
C ARG A 136 -2.23 4.66 -14.08
N TYR A 137 -3.12 5.57 -14.48
CA TYR A 137 -3.44 5.85 -15.88
C TYR A 137 -3.17 7.32 -16.22
N PRO A 138 -1.90 7.77 -16.09
CA PRO A 138 -1.56 9.15 -16.37
C PRO A 138 -1.91 9.47 -17.83
N ASP A 139 -1.76 8.51 -18.74
CA ASP A 139 -2.06 8.63 -20.17
C ASP A 139 -3.50 9.01 -20.50
N LEU A 140 -4.43 8.78 -19.57
CA LEU A 140 -5.83 9.16 -19.69
C LEU A 140 -6.12 10.57 -19.14
N GLN A 141 -5.10 11.31 -18.66
CA GLN A 141 -5.21 12.68 -18.13
C GLN A 141 -4.45 13.69 -19.00
N PRO A 142 -4.88 14.97 -19.10
CA PRO A 142 -4.09 16.02 -19.75
C PRO A 142 -2.72 16.23 -19.09
N LEU A 143 -1.65 16.46 -19.87
CA LEU A 143 -0.25 16.52 -19.39
C LEU A 143 -0.03 17.53 -18.24
N ARG A 144 -0.60 18.73 -18.34
CA ARG A 144 -0.50 19.78 -17.31
C ARG A 144 -1.18 19.34 -16.00
N LYS A 145 -2.26 18.58 -16.11
CA LYS A 145 -3.00 17.99 -15.00
C LYS A 145 -2.13 16.96 -14.27
N ARG A 146 -1.42 16.08 -14.99
CA ARG A 146 -0.57 15.04 -14.41
C ARG A 146 0.48 15.59 -13.43
N TRP A 147 1.21 16.64 -13.82
CA TRP A 147 2.28 17.22 -13.00
C TRP A 147 1.75 17.93 -11.76
N ILE A 148 0.73 18.79 -11.93
CA ILE A 148 0.13 19.55 -10.83
C ILE A 148 -0.47 18.59 -9.81
N PHE A 149 -1.23 17.59 -10.27
CA PHE A 149 -1.83 16.62 -9.38
C PHE A 149 -0.79 15.74 -8.68
N ARG A 150 0.30 15.34 -9.34
CA ARG A 150 1.36 14.58 -8.67
C ARG A 150 1.96 15.34 -7.50
N VAL A 151 2.37 16.59 -7.70
CA VAL A 151 2.97 17.38 -6.63
C VAL A 151 1.95 17.75 -5.55
N LEU A 152 0.76 18.21 -5.96
CA LEU A 152 -0.31 18.63 -5.06
C LEU A 152 -0.79 17.48 -4.18
N LEU A 153 -1.16 16.35 -4.78
CA LEU A 153 -1.74 15.23 -4.06
C LEU A 153 -0.73 14.53 -3.17
N THR A 154 0.55 14.44 -3.58
CA THR A 154 1.60 13.93 -2.68
C THR A 154 1.76 14.82 -1.45
N ARG A 155 1.70 16.14 -1.58
CA ARG A 155 1.72 17.04 -0.43
C ARG A 155 0.47 16.89 0.43
N VAL A 156 -0.71 16.86 -0.18
CA VAL A 156 -1.99 16.67 0.54
C VAL A 156 -1.96 15.36 1.34
N ALA A 157 -1.52 14.25 0.75
CA ALA A 157 -1.45 12.96 1.43
C ALA A 157 -0.43 12.97 2.58
N ARG A 158 0.74 13.57 2.39
CA ARG A 158 1.80 13.65 3.42
C ARG A 158 1.48 14.59 4.58
N SER A 159 0.73 15.65 4.31
CA SER A 159 0.32 16.65 5.31
C SER A 159 -0.96 16.28 6.07
N ALA A 160 -1.72 15.29 5.59
CA ALA A 160 -2.92 14.82 6.29
C ALA A 160 -2.55 14.14 7.61
N ALA A 161 -3.33 14.32 8.67
CA ALA A 161 -3.15 13.55 9.91
C ALA A 161 -3.29 12.04 9.63
N CYS A 162 -4.31 11.67 8.84
CA CYS A 162 -4.49 10.33 8.33
C CYS A 162 -5.03 10.36 6.89
N VAL A 163 -4.63 9.38 6.08
CA VAL A 163 -5.23 9.11 4.78
C VAL A 163 -6.24 7.96 4.92
N VAL A 164 -7.46 8.16 4.45
CA VAL A 164 -8.49 7.12 4.40
C VAL A 164 -8.59 6.56 2.99
N THR A 165 -8.83 5.27 2.87
CA THR A 165 -9.14 4.64 1.59
C THR A 165 -10.14 3.51 1.73
N VAL A 166 -10.60 3.01 0.60
CA VAL A 166 -11.77 2.13 0.48
C VAL A 166 -11.44 0.65 0.48
N SER A 167 -10.17 0.24 0.46
CA SER A 167 -9.75 -1.16 0.53
C SER A 167 -8.33 -1.31 1.06
N HIS A 168 -8.00 -2.45 1.66
CA HIS A 168 -6.66 -2.76 2.14
C HIS A 168 -5.66 -2.84 1.00
N THR A 169 -6.10 -3.33 -0.16
CA THR A 169 -5.35 -3.25 -1.42
C THR A 169 -4.95 -1.81 -1.71
N MET A 170 -5.92 -0.88 -1.70
CA MET A 170 -5.64 0.52 -1.98
C MET A 170 -4.80 1.17 -0.87
N ALA A 171 -4.94 0.74 0.38
CA ALA A 171 -4.14 1.28 1.49
C ALA A 171 -2.65 1.02 1.27
N ARG A 172 -2.31 -0.20 0.83
CA ARG A 172 -0.93 -0.55 0.46
C ARG A 172 -0.45 0.24 -0.76
N GLU A 173 -1.27 0.35 -1.81
CA GLU A 173 -0.90 1.14 -3.00
C GLU A 173 -0.68 2.62 -2.67
N ILE A 174 -1.52 3.22 -1.83
CA ILE A 174 -1.41 4.61 -1.37
C ILE A 174 -0.16 4.81 -0.51
N ALA A 175 0.06 3.93 0.46
CA ALA A 175 1.22 3.97 1.34
C ALA A 175 2.52 3.90 0.51
N GLU A 176 2.59 2.96 -0.43
CA GLU A 176 3.70 2.81 -1.38
C GLU A 176 3.85 4.05 -2.26
N TYR A 177 2.77 4.50 -2.90
CA TYR A 177 2.83 5.58 -3.89
C TYR A 177 3.23 6.93 -3.29
N PHE A 178 2.73 7.24 -2.09
CA PHE A 178 3.03 8.52 -1.41
C PHE A 178 4.20 8.42 -0.43
N GLY A 179 4.70 7.22 -0.14
CA GLY A 179 5.72 6.98 0.88
C GLY A 179 5.20 7.32 2.27
N LEU A 180 4.01 6.83 2.61
CA LEU A 180 3.40 7.00 3.93
C LEU A 180 3.58 5.71 4.74
N PRO A 181 3.83 5.80 6.06
CA PRO A 181 3.67 4.65 6.96
C PRO A 181 2.25 4.10 6.84
N LEU A 182 2.10 2.77 6.86
CA LEU A 182 0.78 2.13 6.67
C LEU A 182 -0.19 2.49 7.80
N GLU A 183 0.34 2.78 8.99
CA GLU A 183 -0.41 3.22 10.17
C GLU A 183 -1.11 4.57 9.94
N ARG A 184 -0.58 5.40 9.04
CA ARG A 184 -1.18 6.67 8.60
C ARG A 184 -2.17 6.49 7.44
N VAL A 185 -2.45 5.25 7.02
CA VAL A 185 -3.41 4.92 5.97
C VAL A 185 -4.49 3.98 6.51
N ALA A 186 -5.64 4.54 6.87
CA ALA A 186 -6.78 3.77 7.36
C ALA A 186 -7.62 3.22 6.19
N THR A 187 -8.07 1.98 6.32
CA THR A 187 -9.07 1.39 5.42
C THR A 187 -10.44 1.53 6.04
N VAL A 188 -11.37 2.15 5.32
CA VAL A 188 -12.79 2.22 5.66
C VAL A 188 -13.57 1.83 4.40
N TRP A 189 -14.20 0.66 4.44
CA TRP A 189 -15.02 0.20 3.31
C TRP A 189 -16.21 1.12 3.10
N ASN A 190 -16.61 1.31 1.84
CA ASN A 190 -17.84 2.05 1.53
C ASN A 190 -19.07 1.21 1.89
N GLY A 191 -20.17 1.90 2.21
CA GLY A 191 -21.49 1.29 2.28
C GLY A 191 -22.18 1.20 0.92
N TYR A 192 -23.24 0.40 0.84
CA TYR A 192 -24.25 0.47 -0.24
C TYR A 192 -25.55 1.12 0.27
N ASP A 193 -26.42 1.56 -0.64
CA ASP A 193 -27.72 2.14 -0.26
C ASP A 193 -28.65 1.01 0.22
N PRO A 194 -29.24 1.08 1.42
CA PRO A 194 -30.15 0.03 1.91
C PRO A 194 -31.34 -0.29 0.99
N ALA A 195 -31.65 0.59 0.02
CA ALA A 195 -32.63 0.30 -1.02
C ALA A 195 -32.23 -0.84 -1.98
N PHE A 196 -30.94 -1.19 -2.08
CA PHE A 196 -30.50 -2.37 -2.83
C PHE A 196 -30.75 -3.62 -2.01
N GLY A 197 -31.68 -4.44 -2.48
CA GLY A 197 -32.07 -5.68 -1.84
C GLY A 197 -32.84 -6.56 -2.82
N PRO A 198 -33.16 -7.81 -2.44
CA PRO A 198 -34.03 -8.66 -3.23
C PRO A 198 -35.40 -8.00 -3.43
N VAL A 199 -35.89 -7.97 -4.66
CA VAL A 199 -37.26 -7.54 -4.99
C VAL A 199 -38.08 -8.69 -5.59
N ASP A 200 -39.40 -8.57 -5.55
CA ASP A 200 -40.29 -9.55 -6.16
C ASP A 200 -40.14 -9.60 -7.70
N ARG A 201 -40.70 -10.66 -8.30
CA ARG A 201 -40.61 -10.88 -9.75
C ARG A 201 -41.41 -9.87 -10.56
N ASP A 202 -42.43 -9.23 -9.99
CA ASP A 202 -43.27 -8.29 -10.73
C ASP A 202 -42.56 -6.94 -10.88
N ALA A 203 -41.90 -6.46 -9.84
CA ALA A 203 -41.00 -5.30 -9.88
C ALA A 203 -39.86 -5.50 -10.90
N GLN A 204 -39.30 -6.71 -10.99
CA GLN A 204 -38.30 -7.07 -12.00
C GLN A 204 -38.87 -6.97 -13.43
N ARG A 205 -40.07 -7.55 -13.67
CA ARG A 205 -40.71 -7.49 -14.98
C ARG A 205 -41.08 -6.07 -15.38
N ASP A 206 -41.59 -5.28 -14.45
CA ASP A 206 -42.04 -3.91 -14.70
C ASP A 206 -40.89 -2.99 -15.10
N VAL A 207 -39.72 -3.15 -14.49
CA VAL A 207 -38.55 -2.38 -14.91
C VAL A 207 -38.04 -2.83 -16.28
N CYS A 208 -38.05 -4.14 -16.59
CA CYS A 208 -37.70 -4.62 -17.92
C CYS A 208 -38.63 -4.04 -19.00
N ARG A 209 -39.95 -4.04 -18.76
CA ARG A 209 -40.94 -3.43 -19.66
C ARG A 209 -40.68 -1.94 -19.87
N ARG A 210 -40.41 -1.19 -18.79
CA ARG A 210 -40.17 0.26 -18.84
C ARG A 210 -38.98 0.64 -19.72
N TYR A 211 -37.95 -0.21 -19.73
CA TYR A 211 -36.75 -0.01 -20.54
C TYR A 211 -36.74 -0.80 -21.86
N GLY A 212 -37.84 -1.48 -22.21
CA GLY A 212 -37.93 -2.29 -23.42
C GLY A 212 -36.91 -3.44 -23.47
N LEU A 213 -36.60 -4.03 -22.32
CA LEU A 213 -35.62 -5.10 -22.17
C LEU A 213 -36.31 -6.47 -22.23
N GLU A 214 -35.68 -7.38 -22.95
CA GLU A 214 -36.07 -8.79 -23.03
C GLU A 214 -35.12 -9.64 -22.20
N PRO A 215 -35.56 -10.18 -21.04
CA PRO A 215 -34.80 -11.21 -20.34
C PRO A 215 -34.65 -12.48 -21.19
N PRO A 216 -33.55 -13.24 -21.04
CA PRO A 216 -32.49 -13.04 -20.05
C PRO A 216 -31.41 -12.05 -20.49
N PHE A 217 -30.74 -11.38 -19.55
CA PHE A 217 -29.65 -10.46 -19.88
C PHE A 217 -28.55 -10.41 -18.81
N PHE A 218 -27.33 -10.12 -19.24
CA PHE A 218 -26.24 -9.71 -18.36
C PHE A 218 -26.27 -8.20 -18.15
N LEU A 219 -25.89 -7.74 -16.96
CA LEU A 219 -25.87 -6.32 -16.61
C LEU A 219 -24.43 -5.84 -16.46
N PHE A 220 -24.15 -4.62 -16.92
CA PHE A 220 -22.97 -3.85 -16.58
C PHE A 220 -23.43 -2.50 -16.02
N VAL A 221 -22.84 -2.05 -14.90
CA VAL A 221 -23.16 -0.77 -14.27
C VAL A 221 -21.89 0.06 -14.06
N GLY A 222 -21.79 1.20 -14.74
CA GLY A 222 -20.66 2.13 -14.57
C GLY A 222 -20.50 3.10 -15.74
N ALA A 223 -19.75 4.18 -15.52
CA ALA A 223 -19.45 5.11 -16.61
C ALA A 223 -18.64 4.41 -17.73
N ILE A 224 -19.00 4.68 -18.99
CA ILE A 224 -18.32 4.13 -20.16
C ILE A 224 -16.94 4.77 -20.26
N HIS A 225 -15.91 4.03 -19.83
CA HIS A 225 -14.55 4.53 -19.68
C HIS A 225 -13.55 3.40 -19.95
N PRO A 226 -12.36 3.65 -20.56
CA PRO A 226 -11.37 2.61 -20.89
C PRO A 226 -11.02 1.68 -19.72
N ARG A 227 -10.88 2.24 -18.52
CA ARG A 227 -10.58 1.49 -17.29
C ARG A 227 -11.65 0.46 -16.90
N LYS A 228 -12.90 0.64 -17.33
CA LYS A 228 -13.99 -0.32 -17.10
C LYS A 228 -14.02 -1.47 -18.10
N ASN A 229 -13.10 -1.46 -19.08
CA ASN A 229 -12.85 -2.55 -20.02
C ASN A 229 -14.05 -3.06 -20.82
N LEU A 230 -15.02 -2.19 -21.12
CA LEU A 230 -16.19 -2.57 -21.91
C LEU A 230 -15.83 -3.13 -23.29
N GLU A 231 -14.67 -2.78 -23.86
CA GLU A 231 -14.21 -3.37 -25.11
C GLU A 231 -13.96 -4.88 -25.02
N THR A 232 -13.36 -5.36 -23.93
CA THR A 232 -13.20 -6.81 -23.70
C THR A 232 -14.55 -7.48 -23.54
N LEU A 233 -15.47 -6.87 -22.77
CA LEU A 233 -16.79 -7.44 -22.55
C LEU A 233 -17.63 -7.51 -23.84
N LEU A 234 -17.58 -6.48 -24.70
CA LEU A 234 -18.27 -6.53 -25.99
C LEU A 234 -17.74 -7.64 -26.89
N ARG A 235 -16.42 -7.86 -26.91
CA ARG A 235 -15.81 -8.97 -27.68
C ARG A 235 -16.21 -10.32 -27.11
N ALA A 236 -16.18 -10.46 -25.79
CA ALA A 236 -16.57 -11.69 -25.12
C ALA A 236 -18.06 -11.99 -25.34
N PHE A 237 -18.89 -10.95 -25.31
CA PHE A 237 -20.33 -11.07 -25.54
C PHE A 237 -20.65 -11.44 -26.99
N ASP A 238 -19.90 -10.93 -27.97
CA ASP A 238 -20.03 -11.37 -29.37
C ASP A 238 -19.67 -12.87 -29.53
N VAL A 239 -18.62 -13.35 -28.87
CA VAL A 239 -18.27 -14.78 -28.85
C VAL A 239 -19.40 -15.60 -28.21
N PHE A 240 -19.84 -15.22 -27.02
CA PHE A 240 -20.93 -15.87 -26.30
C PHE A 240 -22.24 -15.89 -27.11
N ARG A 241 -22.61 -14.78 -27.78
CA ARG A 241 -23.77 -14.71 -28.67
C ARG A 241 -23.67 -15.71 -29.81
N ARG A 242 -22.49 -15.86 -30.43
CA ARG A 242 -22.27 -16.80 -31.55
C ARG A 242 -22.38 -18.27 -31.13
N TRP A 243 -22.27 -18.57 -29.83
CA TRP A 243 -22.57 -19.89 -29.28
C TRP A 243 -24.08 -20.17 -29.19
N GLY A 244 -24.94 -19.23 -29.60
CA GLY A 244 -26.38 -19.44 -29.72
C GLY A 244 -27.20 -19.03 -28.49
N TYR A 245 -26.57 -18.43 -27.48
CA TYR A 245 -27.29 -17.99 -26.29
C TYR A 245 -28.23 -16.81 -26.59
N PRO A 246 -29.46 -16.82 -26.04
CA PRO A 246 -30.45 -15.78 -26.30
C PRO A 246 -30.23 -14.50 -25.50
N HIS A 247 -29.23 -14.46 -24.62
CA HIS A 247 -29.11 -13.37 -23.64
C HIS A 247 -28.73 -12.05 -24.32
N HIS A 248 -29.24 -10.95 -23.75
CA HIS A 248 -28.82 -9.59 -24.07
C HIS A 248 -27.72 -9.10 -23.11
N LEU A 249 -27.08 -7.98 -23.43
CA LEU A 249 -26.19 -7.26 -22.52
C LEU A 249 -26.72 -5.84 -22.31
N VAL A 250 -27.02 -5.50 -21.07
CA VAL A 250 -27.53 -4.19 -20.67
C VAL A 250 -26.43 -3.39 -20.02
N VAL A 251 -26.11 -2.23 -20.60
CA VAL A 251 -25.05 -1.33 -20.15
C VAL A 251 -25.68 -0.06 -19.56
N VAL A 252 -25.60 0.05 -18.23
CA VAL A 252 -26.08 1.21 -17.48
C VAL A 252 -24.92 2.11 -17.10
N GLY A 253 -25.02 3.40 -17.42
CA GLY A 253 -24.11 4.44 -16.97
C GLY A 253 -23.85 5.52 -18.02
N PRO A 254 -23.36 6.70 -17.58
CA PRO A 254 -23.12 7.82 -18.48
C PRO A 254 -21.91 7.56 -19.40
N ARG A 255 -21.86 8.30 -20.52
CA ARG A 255 -20.69 8.35 -21.39
C ARG A 255 -19.53 9.04 -20.67
N GLY A 256 -18.47 8.30 -20.37
CA GLY A 256 -17.25 8.82 -19.74
C GLY A 256 -16.21 9.28 -20.77
N TRP A 257 -14.97 9.47 -20.31
CA TRP A 257 -13.84 9.81 -21.19
C TRP A 257 -13.54 8.68 -22.19
N GLN A 258 -13.20 9.02 -23.44
CA GLN A 258 -12.87 8.06 -24.51
C GLN A 258 -13.93 6.98 -24.80
N TYR A 259 -15.21 7.28 -24.53
CA TYR A 259 -16.31 6.34 -24.77
C TYR A 259 -16.47 5.93 -26.25
N GLN A 260 -15.98 6.73 -27.20
CA GLN A 260 -16.22 6.53 -28.63
C GLN A 260 -15.65 5.20 -29.15
N ALA A 261 -14.57 4.69 -28.56
CA ALA A 261 -13.98 3.40 -28.94
C ALA A 261 -14.97 2.24 -28.71
N VAL A 262 -15.66 2.25 -27.57
CA VAL A 262 -16.68 1.25 -27.21
C VAL A 262 -17.83 1.26 -28.22
N PHE A 263 -18.39 2.42 -28.56
CA PHE A 263 -19.50 2.52 -29.52
C PHE A 263 -19.08 2.17 -30.96
N ARG A 264 -17.83 2.47 -31.36
CA ARG A 264 -17.30 2.02 -32.66
C ARG A 264 -17.16 0.51 -32.71
N LEU A 265 -16.69 -0.12 -31.62
CA LEU A 265 -16.56 -1.56 -31.53
C LEU A 265 -17.93 -2.25 -31.52
N TRP A 266 -18.89 -1.73 -30.74
CA TRP A 266 -20.27 -2.19 -30.70
C TRP A 266 -20.90 -2.30 -32.10
N ARG A 267 -20.82 -1.23 -32.90
CA ARG A 267 -21.31 -1.24 -34.29
C ARG A 267 -20.52 -2.17 -35.22
N ARG A 268 -19.20 -2.26 -35.04
CA ARG A 268 -18.34 -3.13 -35.84
C ARG A 268 -18.66 -4.62 -35.62
N LEU A 269 -19.07 -4.98 -34.41
CA LEU A 269 -19.46 -6.35 -34.06
C LEU A 269 -20.94 -6.64 -34.37
N HIS A 270 -21.68 -5.67 -34.93
CA HIS A 270 -23.10 -5.78 -35.24
C HIS A 270 -23.92 -6.22 -34.01
N LEU A 271 -23.75 -5.52 -32.90
CA LEU A 271 -24.32 -5.85 -31.59
C LEU A 271 -25.51 -4.93 -31.21
N GLU A 272 -26.03 -4.14 -32.14
CA GLU A 272 -27.06 -3.14 -31.90
C GLU A 272 -28.41 -3.71 -31.43
N ASP A 273 -28.71 -4.94 -31.82
CA ASP A 273 -29.91 -5.70 -31.47
C ASP A 273 -29.79 -6.44 -30.12
N ARG A 274 -28.57 -6.66 -29.64
CA ARG A 274 -28.29 -7.47 -28.44
C ARG A 274 -27.66 -6.72 -27.27
N VAL A 275 -27.08 -5.53 -27.51
CA VAL A 275 -26.42 -4.73 -26.48
C VAL A 275 -27.11 -3.38 -26.33
N HIS A 276 -27.69 -3.16 -25.14
CA HIS A 276 -28.55 -2.02 -24.84
C HIS A 276 -27.83 -1.00 -23.94
N PHE A 277 -27.56 0.20 -24.45
CA PHE A 277 -26.99 1.30 -23.67
C PHE A 277 -28.07 2.20 -23.10
N LEU A 278 -28.35 2.11 -21.81
CA LEU A 278 -29.46 2.83 -21.16
C LEU A 278 -29.08 4.24 -20.68
N GLY A 279 -27.79 4.55 -20.59
CA GLY A 279 -27.35 5.80 -19.99
C GLY A 279 -27.59 5.84 -18.48
N TYR A 280 -27.99 6.98 -17.94
CA TYR A 280 -28.31 7.09 -16.50
C TYR A 280 -29.67 6.44 -16.20
N VAL A 281 -29.70 5.56 -15.19
CA VAL A 281 -30.91 4.92 -14.68
C VAL A 281 -31.15 5.38 -13.24
N PRO A 282 -32.38 5.81 -12.88
CA PRO A 282 -32.73 6.14 -11.51
C PRO A 282 -32.49 4.95 -10.56
N ARG A 283 -32.13 5.23 -9.30
CA ARG A 283 -31.73 4.18 -8.37
C ARG A 283 -32.82 3.13 -8.11
N SER A 284 -34.08 3.56 -7.96
CA SER A 284 -35.23 2.65 -7.79
C SER A 284 -35.30 1.59 -8.89
N ASP A 285 -35.00 2.01 -10.11
CA ASP A 285 -35.09 1.17 -11.29
C ASP A 285 -33.84 0.29 -11.44
N LEU A 286 -32.68 0.83 -11.04
CA LEU A 286 -31.43 0.09 -11.01
C LEU A 286 -31.50 -1.14 -10.08
N VAL A 287 -32.19 -1.03 -8.93
CA VAL A 287 -32.44 -2.18 -8.04
C VAL A 287 -33.18 -3.29 -8.78
N GLY A 288 -34.23 -2.94 -9.53
CA GLY A 288 -34.97 -3.89 -10.36
C GLY A 288 -34.10 -4.52 -11.45
N LEU A 289 -33.25 -3.72 -12.11
CA LEU A 289 -32.34 -4.22 -13.16
C LEU A 289 -31.31 -5.20 -12.62
N TYR A 290 -30.73 -4.94 -11.44
CA TYR A 290 -29.86 -5.90 -10.76
C TYR A 290 -30.61 -7.21 -10.52
N ASN A 291 -31.78 -7.15 -9.90
CA ASN A 291 -32.56 -8.33 -9.56
C ASN A 291 -33.03 -9.14 -10.79
N ALA A 292 -33.27 -8.48 -11.91
CA ALA A 292 -33.71 -9.10 -13.16
C ALA A 292 -32.57 -9.70 -14.00
N ALA A 293 -31.31 -9.29 -13.74
CA ALA A 293 -30.16 -9.74 -14.52
C ALA A 293 -29.76 -11.19 -14.18
N THR A 294 -29.32 -11.94 -15.19
CA THR A 294 -28.69 -13.26 -15.00
C THR A 294 -27.45 -13.15 -14.11
N ALA A 295 -26.62 -12.13 -14.37
CA ALA A 295 -25.49 -11.74 -13.54
C ALA A 295 -25.04 -10.31 -13.85
N LEU A 296 -24.37 -9.68 -12.89
CA LEU A 296 -23.52 -8.52 -13.15
C LEU A 296 -22.20 -8.99 -13.79
N THR A 297 -21.80 -8.37 -14.89
CA THR A 297 -20.49 -8.54 -15.52
C THR A 297 -19.66 -7.28 -15.31
N TYR A 298 -18.56 -7.40 -14.56
CA TYR A 298 -17.78 -6.25 -14.08
C TYR A 298 -16.27 -6.39 -14.43
N PRO A 299 -15.91 -6.15 -15.70
CA PRO A 299 -14.59 -6.47 -16.27
C PRO A 299 -13.51 -5.40 -16.03
N SER A 300 -13.66 -4.57 -14.99
CA SER A 300 -12.77 -3.44 -14.75
C SER A 300 -11.29 -3.83 -14.69
N LEU A 301 -10.42 -3.03 -15.32
CA LEU A 301 -8.96 -3.23 -15.30
C LEU A 301 -8.31 -2.79 -13.98
N TYR A 302 -8.99 -1.90 -13.25
CA TYR A 302 -8.54 -1.35 -11.99
C TYR A 302 -9.75 -0.81 -11.25
N GLU A 303 -9.78 -1.00 -9.94
CA GLU A 303 -10.81 -0.49 -9.03
C GLU A 303 -10.21 -0.20 -7.67
N GLY A 304 -10.81 0.76 -6.96
CA GLY A 304 -10.53 0.93 -5.54
C GLY A 304 -11.44 0.09 -4.65
N PHE A 305 -12.71 -0.06 -5.05
CA PHE A 305 -13.73 -0.77 -4.26
C PHE A 305 -14.67 -1.60 -5.14
N GLY A 306 -15.35 -0.95 -6.08
CA GLY A 306 -16.37 -1.61 -6.91
C GLY A 306 -17.77 -1.62 -6.26
N LEU A 307 -18.32 -0.44 -5.96
CA LEU A 307 -19.70 -0.29 -5.45
C LEU A 307 -20.75 -1.13 -6.21
N PRO A 308 -20.74 -1.17 -7.56
CA PRO A 308 -21.67 -2.02 -8.32
C PRO A 308 -21.64 -3.50 -7.96
N VAL A 309 -20.50 -4.04 -7.53
CA VAL A 309 -20.36 -5.44 -7.09
C VAL A 309 -21.09 -5.63 -5.77
N VAL A 310 -20.95 -4.70 -4.82
CA VAL A 310 -21.67 -4.75 -3.54
C VAL A 310 -23.18 -4.57 -3.74
N GLU A 311 -23.59 -3.65 -4.62
CA GLU A 311 -24.99 -3.42 -4.98
C GLU A 311 -25.63 -4.68 -5.59
N ALA A 312 -24.92 -5.37 -6.50
CA ALA A 312 -25.35 -6.66 -7.05
C ALA A 312 -25.47 -7.75 -5.99
N MET A 313 -24.46 -7.90 -5.11
CA MET A 313 -24.49 -8.85 -4.01
C MET A 313 -25.68 -8.60 -3.07
N ALA A 314 -25.96 -7.34 -2.74
CA ALA A 314 -27.10 -6.95 -1.90
C ALA A 314 -28.45 -7.30 -2.55
N CYS A 315 -28.55 -7.17 -3.87
CA CYS A 315 -29.73 -7.58 -4.63
C CYS A 315 -29.87 -9.11 -4.82
N GLY A 316 -28.86 -9.90 -4.41
CA GLY A 316 -28.81 -11.33 -4.70
C GLY A 316 -28.58 -11.65 -6.18
N THR A 317 -27.94 -10.74 -6.91
CA THR A 317 -27.56 -10.92 -8.30
C THR A 317 -26.17 -11.57 -8.37
N PRO A 318 -25.99 -12.70 -9.06
CA PRO A 318 -24.68 -13.29 -9.26
C PRO A 318 -23.69 -12.30 -9.89
N VAL A 319 -22.41 -12.39 -9.52
CA VAL A 319 -21.36 -11.47 -10.00
C VAL A 319 -20.28 -12.23 -10.75
N ALA A 320 -20.00 -11.84 -11.99
CA ALA A 320 -18.76 -12.12 -12.69
C ALA A 320 -17.88 -10.87 -12.67
N ALA A 321 -16.71 -10.95 -12.05
CA ALA A 321 -15.83 -9.80 -11.83
C ALA A 321 -14.39 -10.08 -12.28
N SER A 322 -13.69 -9.03 -12.67
CA SER A 322 -12.25 -9.10 -12.92
C SER A 322 -11.49 -9.65 -11.71
N ARG A 323 -10.56 -10.57 -11.95
CA ARG A 323 -9.60 -11.08 -10.95
C ARG A 323 -8.53 -10.03 -10.65
N ILE A 324 -8.93 -8.95 -9.99
CA ILE A 324 -8.04 -7.90 -9.50
C ILE A 324 -8.12 -7.80 -7.97
N PRO A 325 -7.03 -7.42 -7.27
CA PRO A 325 -6.96 -7.55 -5.82
C PRO A 325 -8.09 -6.83 -5.06
N ALA A 326 -8.45 -5.61 -5.47
CA ALA A 326 -9.53 -4.86 -4.83
C ALA A 326 -10.89 -5.55 -5.00
N LEU A 327 -11.21 -6.10 -6.18
CA LEU A 327 -12.47 -6.79 -6.37
C LEU A 327 -12.50 -8.15 -5.67
N GLN A 328 -11.37 -8.86 -5.58
CA GLN A 328 -11.28 -10.09 -4.79
C GLN A 328 -11.46 -9.82 -3.29
N GLU A 329 -10.89 -8.72 -2.80
CA GLU A 329 -11.08 -8.26 -1.42
C GLU A 329 -12.56 -7.93 -1.14
N ILE A 330 -13.24 -7.22 -2.04
CA ILE A 330 -14.62 -6.80 -1.82
C ILE A 330 -15.62 -7.92 -2.10
N SER A 331 -15.43 -8.74 -3.14
CA SER A 331 -16.36 -9.83 -3.46
C SER A 331 -16.17 -11.05 -2.57
N GLY A 332 -14.94 -11.31 -2.08
CA GLY A 332 -14.61 -12.60 -1.49
C GLY A 332 -15.14 -13.76 -2.36
N PRO A 333 -15.67 -14.85 -1.78
CA PRO A 333 -16.16 -15.98 -2.55
C PRO A 333 -17.46 -15.71 -3.36
N ALA A 334 -18.07 -14.53 -3.23
CA ALA A 334 -19.36 -14.20 -3.85
C ALA A 334 -19.27 -13.74 -5.32
N ALA A 335 -18.15 -13.99 -6.01
CA ALA A 335 -18.00 -13.67 -7.41
C ALA A 335 -17.25 -14.75 -8.19
N TYR A 336 -17.66 -14.93 -9.45
CA TYR A 336 -16.91 -15.66 -10.45
C TYR A 336 -15.79 -14.77 -10.99
N TRP A 337 -14.53 -15.14 -10.73
CA TRP A 337 -13.38 -14.31 -11.14
C TRP A 337 -12.82 -14.68 -12.50
N VAL A 338 -12.69 -13.67 -13.36
CA VAL A 338 -12.16 -13.80 -14.73
C VAL A 338 -10.95 -12.91 -14.90
N GLU A 339 -9.93 -13.36 -15.63
CA GLU A 339 -8.79 -12.50 -15.95
C GLU A 339 -9.24 -11.27 -16.76
N PRO A 340 -8.87 -10.03 -16.40
CA PRO A 340 -9.52 -8.82 -16.92
C PRO A 340 -9.53 -8.71 -18.44
N ARG A 341 -8.46 -9.15 -19.12
CA ARG A 341 -8.29 -9.05 -20.58
C ARG A 341 -8.62 -10.32 -21.35
N ASP A 342 -9.06 -11.37 -20.66
CA ASP A 342 -9.32 -12.68 -21.26
C ASP A 342 -10.72 -12.74 -21.89
N VAL A 343 -10.80 -12.42 -23.19
CA VAL A 343 -12.05 -12.42 -23.95
C VAL A 343 -12.75 -13.78 -23.90
N SER A 344 -12.00 -14.87 -24.04
CA SER A 344 -12.57 -16.22 -24.02
C SER A 344 -13.07 -16.57 -22.62
N GLY A 345 -12.28 -16.30 -21.58
CA GLY A 345 -12.68 -16.53 -20.19
C GLY A 345 -13.94 -15.75 -19.79
N TRP A 346 -14.14 -14.53 -20.30
CA TRP A 346 -15.39 -13.78 -20.09
C TRP A 346 -16.58 -14.41 -20.80
N ALA A 347 -16.40 -14.91 -22.03
CA ALA A 347 -17.45 -15.60 -22.76
C ALA A 347 -17.85 -16.91 -22.07
N GLU A 348 -16.86 -17.68 -21.61
CA GLU A 348 -17.06 -18.91 -20.83
C GLU A 348 -17.75 -18.63 -19.48
N ALA A 349 -17.37 -17.55 -18.79
CA ALA A 349 -18.04 -17.15 -17.55
C ALA A 349 -19.52 -16.82 -17.79
N MET A 350 -19.84 -16.09 -18.87
CA MET A 350 -21.23 -15.83 -19.26
C MET A 350 -21.98 -17.12 -19.62
N ALA A 351 -21.37 -18.05 -20.36
CA ALA A 351 -21.95 -19.36 -20.67
C ALA A 351 -22.25 -20.17 -19.40
N ARG A 352 -21.27 -20.30 -18.51
CA ARG A 352 -21.46 -21.00 -17.23
C ARG A 352 -22.57 -20.37 -16.39
N LEU A 353 -22.61 -19.04 -16.29
CA LEU A 353 -23.68 -18.36 -15.55
C LEU A 353 -25.04 -18.43 -16.25
N ALA A 354 -25.11 -18.65 -17.55
CA ALA A 354 -26.36 -18.89 -18.25
C ALA A 354 -26.89 -20.32 -17.98
N ASP A 355 -26.01 -21.32 -18.01
CA ASP A 355 -26.41 -22.74 -17.96
C ASP A 355 -26.49 -23.31 -16.54
N ASP A 356 -25.60 -22.89 -15.64
CA ASP A 356 -25.45 -23.47 -14.31
C ASP A 356 -26.27 -22.71 -13.27
N GLY A 357 -27.50 -23.19 -13.03
CA GLY A 357 -28.38 -22.65 -12.00
C GLY A 357 -27.82 -22.79 -10.58
N ALA A 358 -27.13 -23.89 -10.27
CA ALA A 358 -26.57 -24.13 -8.96
C ALA A 358 -25.44 -23.13 -8.66
N LEU A 359 -24.56 -22.89 -9.63
CA LEU A 359 -23.53 -21.85 -9.52
C LEU A 359 -24.13 -20.46 -9.26
N ARG A 360 -25.23 -20.10 -9.94
CA ARG A 360 -25.92 -18.83 -9.68
C ARG A 360 -26.48 -18.76 -8.27
N ASP A 361 -27.11 -19.84 -7.79
CA ASP A 361 -27.68 -19.90 -6.44
C ASP A 361 -26.60 -19.82 -5.36
N ASP A 362 -25.46 -20.49 -5.56
CA ASP A 362 -24.29 -20.41 -4.67
C ASP A 362 -23.73 -18.98 -4.60
N LEU A 363 -23.53 -18.33 -5.75
CA LEU A 363 -23.04 -16.94 -5.81
C LEU A 363 -24.05 -15.96 -5.21
N ARG A 364 -25.34 -16.18 -5.43
CA ARG A 364 -26.43 -15.39 -4.82
C ARG A 364 -26.39 -15.51 -3.31
N ALA A 365 -26.32 -16.73 -2.77
CA ALA A 365 -26.27 -16.98 -1.33
C ALA A 365 -25.03 -16.35 -0.70
N ALA A 366 -23.86 -16.54 -1.32
CA ALA A 366 -22.61 -15.93 -0.87
C ALA A 366 -22.67 -14.39 -0.92
N GLY A 367 -23.28 -13.81 -1.96
CA GLY A 367 -23.46 -12.37 -2.10
C GLY A 367 -24.34 -11.77 -1.01
N LEU A 368 -25.51 -12.36 -0.76
CA LEU A 368 -26.44 -11.93 0.29
C LEU A 368 -25.84 -12.06 1.69
N ALA A 369 -25.04 -13.10 1.95
CA ALA A 369 -24.34 -13.27 3.22
C ALA A 369 -23.20 -12.24 3.41
N ARG A 370 -22.59 -11.78 2.32
CA ARG A 370 -21.44 -10.87 2.36
C ARG A 370 -21.84 -9.39 2.38
N ALA A 371 -22.86 -9.01 1.62
CA ALA A 371 -23.27 -7.61 1.45
C ALA A 371 -23.47 -6.83 2.76
N PRO A 372 -24.09 -7.38 3.84
CA PRO A 372 -24.32 -6.67 5.10
C PRO A 372 -23.05 -6.13 5.78
N GLN A 373 -21.86 -6.63 5.43
CA GLN A 373 -20.59 -6.13 5.95
C GLN A 373 -20.25 -4.72 5.43
N PHE A 374 -20.90 -4.27 4.36
CA PHE A 374 -20.66 -3.00 3.69
C PHE A 374 -21.81 -2.01 3.95
N SER A 375 -21.92 -1.50 5.17
CA SER A 375 -22.94 -0.49 5.53
C SER A 375 -22.32 0.89 5.79
N TRP A 376 -23.10 1.94 5.51
CA TRP A 376 -22.68 3.31 5.80
C TRP A 376 -22.57 3.58 7.31
N ASP A 377 -23.39 2.92 8.12
CA ASP A 377 -23.33 3.03 9.58
C ASP A 377 -22.02 2.47 10.14
N ARG A 378 -21.57 1.31 9.61
CA ARG A 378 -20.26 0.74 9.94
C ARG A 378 -19.13 1.66 9.51
N ALA A 379 -19.20 2.19 8.28
CA ALA A 379 -18.21 3.13 7.77
C ALA A 379 -18.11 4.40 8.63
N ALA A 380 -19.26 4.95 9.05
CA ALA A 380 -19.31 6.09 9.96
C ALA A 380 -18.70 5.76 11.33
N ALA A 381 -19.04 4.62 11.93
CA ALA A 381 -18.47 4.19 13.21
C ALA A 381 -16.95 3.96 13.14
N GLU A 382 -16.45 3.37 12.06
CA GLU A 382 -15.00 3.22 11.82
C GLU A 382 -14.30 4.57 11.64
N LEU A 383 -14.94 5.52 10.94
CA LEU A 383 -14.41 6.87 10.77
C LEU A 383 -14.41 7.68 12.06
N VAL A 384 -15.46 7.61 12.89
CA VAL A 384 -15.49 8.30 14.19
C VAL A 384 -14.38 7.79 15.09
N ARG A 385 -14.19 6.46 15.18
CA ARG A 385 -13.05 5.88 15.92
C ARG A 385 -11.70 6.34 15.39
N LEU A 386 -11.60 6.56 14.08
CA LEU A 386 -10.39 7.12 13.47
C LEU A 386 -10.20 8.59 13.86
N TYR A 387 -11.26 9.40 13.87
CA TYR A 387 -11.20 10.80 14.27
C TYR A 387 -10.78 10.94 15.73
N ASP A 388 -11.34 10.14 16.62
CA ASP A 388 -10.95 10.10 18.04
C ASP A 388 -9.47 9.79 18.20
N ARG A 389 -8.96 8.79 17.47
CA ARG A 389 -7.55 8.42 17.48
C ARG A 389 -6.66 9.58 17.03
N VAL A 390 -7.01 10.20 15.90
CA VAL A 390 -6.27 11.34 15.34
C VAL A 390 -6.21 12.52 16.31
N LEU A 391 -7.31 12.82 17.00
CA LEU A 391 -7.35 13.93 17.97
C LEU A 391 -6.58 13.60 19.27
N ASN A 392 -6.64 12.35 19.73
CA ASN A 392 -5.93 11.89 20.93
C ASN A 392 -4.40 11.85 20.72
N GLU A 393 -3.93 11.42 19.55
CA GLU A 393 -2.50 11.40 19.20
C GLU A 393 -1.91 12.81 19.04
N MET A 394 -2.74 13.84 18.85
CA MET A 394 -2.34 15.23 18.64
C MET A 394 -2.30 16.09 19.92
N SER A 395 -2.82 15.59 21.05
CA SER A 395 -2.78 16.30 22.33
C SER A 395 -1.43 16.10 23.04
N PRO A 396 -0.83 17.12 23.70
CA PRO A 396 0.42 16.93 24.43
C PRO A 396 0.25 15.90 25.54
N PRO A 397 1.26 15.05 25.82
CA PRO A 397 1.12 13.96 26.79
C PRO A 397 0.97 14.56 28.19
N THR A 398 -0.26 14.62 28.67
CA THR A 398 -0.56 14.83 30.08
C THR A 398 -0.96 13.49 30.65
N GLY A 399 -0.05 12.88 31.41
CA GLY A 399 -0.34 11.70 32.22
C GLY A 399 -0.30 10.37 31.46
N ALA A 400 0.50 9.46 32.01
CA ALA A 400 0.56 8.07 31.60
C ALA A 400 -0.85 7.43 31.59
N GLY A 401 -1.21 6.82 30.47
CA GLY A 401 -2.41 6.02 30.31
C GLY A 401 -2.24 5.09 29.12
N GLY A 402 -1.84 3.84 29.39
CA GLY A 402 -1.63 2.82 28.38
C GLY A 402 -2.91 2.54 27.59
N ALA A 403 -2.82 2.67 26.27
CA ALA A 403 -3.83 2.16 25.36
C ALA A 403 -3.41 0.76 24.90
N THR A 404 -4.20 -0.23 25.30
CA THR A 404 -4.07 -1.63 24.94
C THR A 404 -4.32 -1.82 23.43
N LEU A 405 -3.30 -2.35 22.74
CA LEU A 405 -3.42 -2.92 21.40
C LEU A 405 -4.31 -4.17 21.42
N PRO A 406 -4.95 -4.55 20.31
CA PRO A 406 -5.70 -5.81 20.22
C PRO A 406 -4.79 -6.98 20.61
N GLU A 407 -5.30 -7.88 21.44
CA GLU A 407 -4.57 -9.02 22.00
C GLU A 407 -3.86 -9.82 20.91
N VAL A 408 -2.55 -9.60 20.79
CA VAL A 408 -1.63 -10.57 20.21
C VAL A 408 -1.34 -11.56 21.32
N HIS A 409 -1.78 -12.81 21.16
CA HIS A 409 -1.44 -13.89 22.09
C HIS A 409 0.02 -13.81 22.53
N ALA A 410 0.25 -13.82 23.85
CA ALA A 410 1.59 -13.77 24.41
C ALA A 410 2.47 -14.84 23.74
N PRO A 411 3.66 -14.47 23.21
CA PRO A 411 4.53 -15.42 22.55
C PRO A 411 4.95 -16.51 23.54
N ASP A 412 5.04 -17.76 23.08
CA ASP A 412 5.64 -18.86 23.84
C ASP A 412 7.01 -18.40 24.40
N PRO A 413 7.17 -18.35 25.74
CA PRO A 413 8.40 -17.89 26.37
C PRO A 413 9.65 -18.65 25.94
N SER A 414 9.52 -19.92 25.52
CA SER A 414 10.64 -20.70 25.00
C SER A 414 11.06 -20.22 23.61
N ALA A 415 10.10 -20.02 22.71
CA ALA A 415 10.37 -19.54 21.36
C ALA A 415 10.96 -18.12 21.35
N LEU A 416 10.53 -17.25 22.26
CA LEU A 416 11.11 -15.92 22.43
C LEU A 416 12.56 -15.97 22.96
N ALA A 417 12.86 -16.88 23.90
CA ALA A 417 14.23 -17.09 24.38
C ALA A 417 15.17 -17.48 23.24
N ASP A 418 14.73 -18.41 22.39
CA ASP A 418 15.53 -18.91 21.28
C ASP A 418 15.77 -17.81 20.23
N ALA A 419 14.74 -17.03 19.88
CA ALA A 419 14.88 -15.92 18.95
C ALA A 419 15.84 -14.84 19.46
N VAL A 420 15.74 -14.45 20.74
CA VAL A 420 16.65 -13.46 21.33
C VAL A 420 18.08 -13.99 21.37
N ARG A 421 18.28 -15.25 21.77
CA ARG A 421 19.59 -15.91 21.77
C ARG A 421 20.19 -15.95 20.36
N GLN A 422 19.38 -16.29 19.35
CA GLN A 422 19.80 -16.37 17.95
C GLN A 422 20.32 -15.02 17.42
N SER A 423 19.62 -13.91 17.71
CA SER A 423 20.05 -12.56 17.34
C SER A 423 21.33 -12.17 18.08
N LEU A 424 21.39 -12.35 19.40
CA LEU A 424 22.56 -11.98 20.20
C LEU A 424 23.83 -12.77 19.80
N LEU A 425 23.69 -14.08 19.52
CA LEU A 425 24.80 -14.90 19.03
C LEU A 425 25.31 -14.45 17.65
N TYR A 426 24.41 -13.96 16.77
CA TYR A 426 24.83 -13.36 15.50
C TYR A 426 25.72 -12.14 15.74
N PHE A 427 25.32 -11.21 16.61
CA PHE A 427 26.14 -10.02 16.93
C PHE A 427 27.40 -10.35 17.73
N ALA A 428 27.41 -11.45 18.49
CA ALA A 428 28.60 -11.94 19.18
C ALA A 428 29.74 -12.32 18.22
N LEU A 429 29.43 -12.83 17.01
CA LEU A 429 30.43 -13.10 15.95
C LEU A 429 31.28 -11.87 15.60
N PHE A 430 30.72 -10.69 15.86
CA PHE A 430 31.24 -9.37 15.52
C PHE A 430 31.71 -8.58 16.74
N LYS A 431 31.63 -9.17 17.93
CA LYS A 431 31.86 -8.51 19.22
C LYS A 431 31.12 -7.17 19.29
N HIS A 432 29.85 -7.19 18.90
CA HIS A 432 29.02 -6.00 18.78
C HIS A 432 27.91 -6.05 19.84
N PRO A 433 27.97 -5.21 20.88
CA PRO A 433 26.89 -5.12 21.84
C PRO A 433 25.75 -4.34 21.19
N VAL A 434 24.50 -4.81 21.33
CA VAL A 434 23.33 -4.25 20.66
C VAL A 434 22.44 -3.47 21.60
N THR A 435 21.81 -2.42 21.10
CA THR A 435 20.72 -1.74 21.78
C THR A 435 19.46 -2.60 21.79
N LEU A 436 18.51 -2.28 22.67
CA LEU A 436 17.19 -2.92 22.67
C LEU A 436 16.51 -2.85 21.30
N GLN A 437 16.63 -1.71 20.62
CA GLN A 437 16.00 -1.47 19.31
C GLN A 437 16.68 -2.27 18.19
N GLU A 438 18.01 -2.39 18.18
CA GLU A 438 18.74 -3.23 17.21
C GLU A 438 18.42 -4.72 17.42
N LEU A 439 18.31 -5.15 18.67
CA LEU A 439 17.91 -6.51 19.00
C LEU A 439 16.47 -6.79 18.55
N HIS A 440 15.55 -5.86 18.82
CA HIS A 440 14.16 -5.95 18.39
C HIS A 440 14.03 -6.04 16.86
N HIS A 441 14.72 -5.15 16.15
CA HIS A 441 14.73 -5.05 14.68
C HIS A 441 15.26 -6.31 13.99
N SER A 442 16.14 -7.05 14.66
CA SER A 442 16.79 -8.25 14.13
C SER A 442 16.29 -9.54 14.76
N LEU A 443 15.13 -9.50 15.43
CA LEU A 443 14.54 -10.66 16.07
C LEU A 443 13.90 -11.59 15.02
N PRO A 444 14.29 -12.88 14.95
CA PRO A 444 13.79 -13.77 13.92
C PRO A 444 12.42 -14.37 14.26
N ASN A 445 11.81 -15.00 13.25
CA ASN A 445 10.63 -15.88 13.32
C ASN A 445 9.28 -15.18 13.51
N ARG A 446 9.01 -14.55 14.67
CA ARG A 446 7.69 -13.99 14.99
C ARG A 446 7.79 -12.52 15.43
N PRO A 447 6.78 -11.69 15.10
CA PRO A 447 6.75 -10.31 15.55
C PRO A 447 6.54 -10.27 17.06
N VAL A 448 7.29 -9.41 17.73
CA VAL A 448 7.26 -9.27 19.20
C VAL A 448 7.24 -7.78 19.52
N PRO A 449 6.30 -7.27 20.34
CA PRO A 449 6.33 -5.88 20.78
C PRO A 449 7.62 -5.52 21.52
N LEU A 450 8.08 -4.28 21.39
CA LEU A 450 9.34 -3.82 22.00
C LEU A 450 9.27 -3.92 23.53
N GLU A 451 8.11 -3.62 24.11
CA GLU A 451 7.82 -3.68 25.54
C GLU A 451 7.87 -5.12 26.05
N THR A 452 7.33 -6.06 25.28
CA THR A 452 7.39 -7.50 25.59
C THR A 452 8.82 -7.99 25.59
N LEU A 453 9.64 -7.59 24.60
CA LEU A 453 11.06 -7.92 24.57
C LEU A 453 11.80 -7.31 25.78
N GLN A 454 11.51 -6.05 26.12
CA GLN A 454 12.12 -5.37 27.26
C GLN A 454 11.79 -6.06 28.58
N ALA A 455 10.52 -6.38 28.82
CA ALA A 455 10.08 -7.11 30.00
C ALA A 455 10.69 -8.53 30.06
N PHE A 456 10.80 -9.18 28.91
CA PHE A 456 11.41 -10.51 28.81
C PHE A 456 12.90 -10.50 29.18
N LEU A 457 13.65 -9.49 28.73
CA LEU A 457 15.06 -9.31 29.09
C LEU A 457 15.26 -8.97 30.58
N GLN A 458 14.25 -8.41 31.25
CA GLN A 458 14.30 -8.06 32.67
C GLN A 458 13.91 -9.22 33.60
N THR A 459 13.14 -10.20 33.11
CA THR A 459 12.53 -11.26 33.93
C THR A 459 13.34 -12.56 33.98
N ARG A 460 14.26 -12.78 33.03
CA ARG A 460 15.08 -14.00 33.01
C ARG A 460 16.54 -13.74 33.37
N PRO A 461 17.12 -14.48 34.34
CA PRO A 461 18.56 -14.49 34.52
C PRO A 461 19.18 -15.38 33.44
N TRP A 462 19.76 -14.78 32.41
CA TRP A 462 20.70 -15.47 31.52
C TRP A 462 22.12 -15.21 32.04
N PRO A 463 22.83 -16.23 32.57
CA PRO A 463 24.18 -16.05 33.10
C PRO A 463 25.16 -15.43 32.09
N GLU A 464 24.96 -15.72 30.80
CA GLU A 464 25.81 -15.28 29.69
C GLU A 464 25.38 -13.94 29.06
N LEU A 465 24.16 -13.47 29.38
CA LEU A 465 23.68 -12.17 28.94
C LEU A 465 24.24 -11.10 29.86
N GLN A 466 25.11 -10.27 29.31
CA GLN A 466 25.58 -9.08 29.99
C GLN A 466 24.80 -7.86 29.47
N CYS A 467 24.36 -7.00 30.39
CA CYS A 467 23.69 -5.74 30.08
C CYS A 467 24.40 -4.58 30.79
N GLN A 468 24.79 -3.55 30.03
CA GLN A 468 25.37 -2.33 30.59
C GLN A 468 24.98 -1.11 29.75
N ASN A 469 24.54 -0.03 30.41
CA ASN A 469 24.15 1.23 29.76
C ASN A 469 23.14 1.06 28.60
N GLY A 470 22.21 0.11 28.72
CA GLY A 470 21.19 -0.17 27.69
C GLY A 470 21.70 -0.98 26.50
N PHE A 471 22.90 -1.55 26.58
CA PHE A 471 23.44 -2.47 25.59
C PHE A 471 23.48 -3.90 26.11
N TYR A 472 23.11 -4.82 25.24
CA TYR A 472 23.01 -6.26 25.49
C TYR A 472 24.06 -7.00 24.66
N ALA A 473 24.71 -8.00 25.26
CA ALA A 473 25.59 -8.90 24.53
C ALA A 473 25.58 -10.31 25.14
N TRP A 474 25.78 -11.30 24.27
CA TRP A 474 26.06 -12.67 24.67
C TRP A 474 27.57 -12.87 24.67
N CYS A 475 28.20 -12.84 25.85
CA CYS A 475 29.65 -12.90 25.98
C CYS A 475 30.13 -14.30 26.38
N GLU A 476 31.21 -14.77 25.77
CA GLU A 476 31.92 -16.00 26.21
C GLU A 476 32.73 -15.73 27.48
N ALA A 477 33.11 -16.80 28.20
CA ALA A 477 33.87 -16.70 29.44
C ALA A 477 35.18 -15.92 29.24
N GLY A 478 35.38 -14.85 30.01
CA GLY A 478 36.55 -13.96 29.92
C GLY A 478 36.36 -12.72 29.02
N GLU A 479 35.24 -12.60 28.31
CA GLU A 479 34.88 -11.38 27.57
C GLU A 479 33.84 -10.54 28.31
N SER A 480 33.91 -9.21 28.15
CA SER A 480 33.03 -8.28 28.86
C SER A 480 32.41 -7.22 27.93
N VAL A 481 31.15 -6.89 28.18
CA VAL A 481 30.43 -5.79 27.53
C VAL A 481 31.19 -4.45 27.55
N PRO A 482 31.87 -4.03 28.63
CA PRO A 482 32.69 -2.82 28.62
C PRO A 482 33.74 -2.79 27.50
N SER A 483 34.44 -3.91 27.27
CA SER A 483 35.47 -4.03 26.23
C SER A 483 34.86 -3.90 24.83
N TRP A 484 33.72 -4.55 24.61
CA TRP A 484 32.98 -4.49 23.35
C TRP A 484 32.35 -3.11 23.10
N LEU A 485 31.88 -2.43 24.15
CA LEU A 485 31.35 -1.06 24.08
C LEU A 485 32.45 -0.07 23.70
N ALA A 486 33.63 -0.16 24.31
CA ALA A 486 34.77 0.66 23.95
C ALA A 486 35.14 0.47 22.47
N ARG A 487 35.07 -0.77 21.99
CA ARG A 487 35.28 -1.08 20.57
C ARG A 487 34.20 -0.49 19.67
N ARG A 488 32.92 -0.62 20.03
CA ARG A 488 31.79 -0.04 19.28
C ARG A 488 31.92 1.48 19.17
N ARG A 489 32.20 2.18 20.28
CA ARG A 489 32.42 3.63 20.28
C ARG A 489 33.57 4.06 19.37
N ARG A 490 34.70 3.33 19.40
CA ARG A 490 35.83 3.61 18.47
C ARG A 490 35.44 3.41 17.01
N ARG A 491 34.58 2.44 16.69
CA ARG A 491 34.06 2.21 15.33
C ARG A 491 33.14 3.35 14.89
N GLU A 492 32.18 3.72 15.73
CA GLU A 492 31.27 4.84 15.48
C GLU A 492 32.04 6.15 15.27
N GLN A 493 33.03 6.44 16.11
CA GLN A 493 33.90 7.61 15.94
C GLN A 493 34.70 7.59 14.62
N LYS A 494 35.24 6.43 14.23
CA LYS A 494 35.93 6.28 12.94
C LYS A 494 34.98 6.46 11.76
N PHE A 495 33.79 5.87 11.84
CA PHE A 495 32.75 6.04 10.83
C PHE A 495 32.35 7.51 10.69
N GLU A 496 32.07 8.20 11.79
CA GLU A 496 31.74 9.63 11.79
C GLU A 496 32.88 10.48 11.21
N ALA A 497 34.14 10.16 11.53
CA ALA A 497 35.29 10.85 10.95
C ALA A 497 35.39 10.63 9.42
N LEU A 498 35.17 9.40 8.95
CA LEU A 498 35.15 9.07 7.52
C LEU A 498 33.95 9.72 6.82
N TRP A 499 32.78 9.70 7.43
CA TRP A 499 31.56 10.28 6.89
C TRP A 499 31.64 11.81 6.82
N THR A 500 32.13 12.45 7.86
CA THR A 500 32.38 13.91 7.87
C THR A 500 33.35 14.31 6.77
N ARG A 501 34.42 13.53 6.58
CA ARG A 501 35.45 13.82 5.58
C ARG A 501 35.04 13.49 4.15
N TYR A 502 34.35 12.38 3.93
CA TYR A 502 34.11 11.81 2.58
C TYR A 502 32.63 11.68 2.20
N GLY A 503 31.68 11.93 3.10
CA GLY A 503 30.24 11.82 2.84
C GLY A 503 29.77 12.74 1.71
N HIS A 504 30.38 13.91 1.55
CA HIS A 504 30.10 14.80 0.41
C HIS A 504 30.48 14.17 -0.94
N HIS A 505 31.48 13.27 -1.00
CA HIS A 505 31.81 12.51 -2.19
C HIS A 505 30.78 11.41 -2.48
N VAL A 506 30.22 10.76 -1.46
CA VAL A 506 29.10 9.80 -1.62
C VAL A 506 27.91 10.48 -2.29
N HIS A 507 27.59 11.71 -1.87
CA HIS A 507 26.55 12.52 -2.51
C HIS A 507 26.90 12.91 -3.96
N ARG A 508 28.18 13.15 -4.30
CA ARG A 508 28.62 13.37 -5.69
C ARG A 508 28.46 12.10 -6.54
N LEU A 509 28.79 10.94 -6.00
CA LEU A 509 28.57 9.65 -6.67
C LEU A 509 27.10 9.41 -6.97
N ALA A 510 26.22 9.77 -6.04
CA ALA A 510 24.78 9.65 -6.22
C ALA A 510 24.19 10.54 -7.35
N ARG A 511 24.94 11.56 -7.80
CA ARG A 511 24.58 12.45 -8.92
C ARG A 511 25.08 11.95 -10.28
N LEU A 512 25.88 10.89 -10.32
CA LEU A 512 26.34 10.31 -11.58
C LEU A 512 25.15 9.82 -12.42
N PRO A 513 25.23 9.94 -13.76
CA PRO A 513 24.28 9.30 -14.67
C PRO A 513 24.03 7.84 -14.32
N TYR A 514 22.78 7.41 -14.49
CA TYR A 514 22.31 6.04 -14.29
C TYR A 514 22.37 5.51 -12.85
N VAL A 515 23.01 6.18 -11.89
CA VAL A 515 22.85 5.87 -10.46
C VAL A 515 21.40 6.17 -10.08
N ARG A 516 20.77 5.29 -9.31
CA ARG A 516 19.39 5.42 -8.82
C ARG A 516 19.36 5.48 -7.31
N MET A 517 20.10 4.61 -6.64
CA MET A 517 20.30 4.58 -5.20
C MET A 517 21.78 4.48 -4.84
N VAL A 518 22.16 5.08 -3.72
CA VAL A 518 23.39 4.76 -2.99
C VAL A 518 23.00 4.50 -1.53
N GLY A 519 23.40 3.35 -1.00
CA GLY A 519 23.27 3.00 0.41
C GLY A 519 24.59 2.51 1.00
N LEU A 520 24.67 2.50 2.33
CA LEU A 520 25.81 1.98 3.08
C LEU A 520 25.49 0.56 3.54
N SER A 521 26.22 -0.42 3.03
CA SER A 521 26.06 -1.83 3.41
C SER A 521 26.84 -2.12 4.68
N GLY A 522 26.17 -2.68 5.69
CA GLY A 522 26.66 -2.80 7.07
C GLY A 522 27.79 -3.80 7.35
N GLY A 523 28.59 -4.22 6.36
CA GLY A 523 29.77 -5.07 6.60
C GLY A 523 30.79 -4.41 7.55
N GLY A 524 30.92 -3.09 7.49
CA GLY A 524 31.77 -2.28 8.36
C GLY A 524 31.21 -2.02 9.77
N MET A 525 29.89 -2.04 9.98
CA MET A 525 29.30 -1.71 11.30
C MET A 525 29.55 -2.79 12.37
N PHE A 526 29.80 -4.02 11.92
CA PHE A 526 30.02 -5.19 12.76
C PHE A 526 31.46 -5.72 12.65
N GLY A 527 32.24 -5.29 11.66
CA GLY A 527 33.63 -5.72 11.46
C GLY A 527 34.60 -5.30 12.58
N THR A 528 35.81 -5.87 12.53
CA THR A 528 36.83 -5.65 13.56
C THR A 528 37.52 -4.28 13.49
N ASP A 529 37.44 -3.58 12.35
CA ASP A 529 37.94 -2.22 12.10
C ASP A 529 37.32 -1.63 10.81
N ILE A 530 36.83 -0.37 10.84
CA ILE A 530 36.28 0.32 9.64
C ILE A 530 37.43 1.03 8.94
N ARG A 531 37.77 0.61 7.72
CA ARG A 531 38.81 1.22 6.88
C ARG A 531 38.24 2.00 5.70
N ASP A 532 37.03 1.66 5.29
CA ASP A 532 36.33 2.13 4.10
C ASP A 532 34.81 2.16 4.32
N LEU A 533 34.12 2.89 3.45
CA LEU A 533 32.66 2.98 3.34
C LEU A 533 32.21 2.03 2.22
N ASP A 534 31.53 0.95 2.61
CA ASP A 534 30.94 -0.02 1.69
C ASP A 534 29.66 0.54 1.06
N LEU A 535 29.68 0.75 -0.25
CA LEU A 535 28.57 1.29 -1.01
C LEU A 535 27.77 0.17 -1.69
N PHE A 536 26.46 0.20 -1.48
CA PHE A 536 25.46 -0.56 -2.21
C PHE A 536 24.78 0.37 -3.22
N ILE A 537 24.76 -0.02 -4.49
CA ILE A 537 24.34 0.88 -5.57
C ILE A 537 23.25 0.24 -6.42
N ILE A 538 22.13 0.95 -6.56
CA ILE A 538 21.09 0.60 -7.55
C ILE A 538 21.27 1.48 -8.78
N THR A 539 21.29 0.88 -9.96
CA THR A 539 21.47 1.58 -11.25
C THR A 539 20.27 1.41 -12.18
N ARG A 540 20.19 2.25 -13.23
CA ARG A 540 19.27 2.04 -14.35
C ARG A 540 19.51 0.66 -15.02
N PRO A 541 18.46 0.00 -15.57
CA PRO A 541 18.59 -1.28 -16.23
C PRO A 541 19.72 -1.33 -17.27
N GLY A 542 20.59 -2.35 -17.15
CA GLY A 542 21.68 -2.59 -18.09
C GLY A 542 22.78 -1.52 -18.10
N ARG A 543 23.01 -0.83 -16.97
CA ARG A 543 24.05 0.20 -16.82
C ARG A 543 25.03 -0.05 -15.65
N THR A 544 24.95 -1.22 -15.00
CA THR A 544 25.75 -1.55 -13.80
C THR A 544 27.26 -1.41 -14.01
N ALA A 545 27.81 -1.98 -15.09
CA ALA A 545 29.25 -1.96 -15.37
C ALA A 545 29.74 -0.58 -15.80
N LEU A 546 28.93 0.16 -16.56
CA LEU A 546 29.22 1.54 -16.91
C LEU A 546 29.31 2.43 -15.66
N VAL A 547 28.31 2.34 -14.77
CA VAL A 547 28.30 3.07 -13.50
C VAL A 547 29.50 2.68 -12.63
N TYR A 548 29.81 1.37 -12.53
CA TYR A 548 30.99 0.91 -11.80
C TYR A 548 32.27 1.62 -12.29
N TRP A 549 32.53 1.65 -13.59
CA TRP A 549 33.72 2.31 -14.14
C TRP A 549 33.70 3.82 -13.92
N MET A 550 32.55 4.47 -14.04
CA MET A 550 32.41 5.90 -13.72
C MET A 550 32.77 6.20 -12.26
N ILE A 551 32.32 5.36 -11.33
CA ILE A 551 32.66 5.46 -9.91
C ILE A 551 34.15 5.22 -9.68
N VAL A 552 34.73 4.20 -10.31
CA VAL A 552 36.18 3.92 -10.19
C VAL A 552 37.02 5.09 -10.71
N LEU A 553 36.68 5.65 -11.88
CA LEU A 553 37.39 6.79 -12.45
C LEU A 553 37.27 8.02 -11.56
N LEU A 554 36.04 8.34 -11.10
CA LEU A 554 35.81 9.50 -10.24
C LEU A 554 36.54 9.36 -8.89
N THR A 555 36.43 8.20 -8.24
CA THR A 555 37.08 7.98 -6.95
C THR A 555 38.60 7.93 -7.04
N ARG A 556 39.17 7.50 -8.18
CA ARG A 556 40.61 7.60 -8.45
C ARG A 556 41.05 9.06 -8.66
N ALA A 557 40.32 9.82 -9.48
CA ALA A 557 40.62 11.23 -9.72
C ALA A 557 40.54 12.07 -8.43
N LEU A 558 39.63 11.71 -7.52
CA LEU A 558 39.49 12.36 -6.22
C LEU A 558 40.45 11.81 -5.14
N GLY A 559 41.23 10.76 -5.43
CA GLY A 559 42.13 10.14 -4.44
C GLY A 559 41.42 9.42 -3.28
N VAL A 560 40.14 9.04 -3.45
CA VAL A 560 39.30 8.45 -2.38
C VAL A 560 38.95 6.98 -2.60
N ARG A 561 39.52 6.33 -3.62
CA ARG A 561 39.18 4.93 -3.99
C ARG A 561 39.45 3.90 -2.88
N SER A 562 40.46 4.15 -2.04
CA SER A 562 40.79 3.31 -0.88
C SER A 562 39.79 3.46 0.27
N VAL A 563 38.96 4.50 0.24
CA VAL A 563 37.99 4.82 1.30
C VAL A 563 36.54 4.59 0.84
N LEU A 564 36.21 4.81 -0.43
CA LEU A 564 34.88 4.55 -0.97
C LEU A 564 34.89 3.27 -1.81
N CYS A 565 34.31 2.20 -1.26
CA CYS A 565 34.32 0.89 -1.86
C CYS A 565 32.92 0.50 -2.31
N ALA A 566 32.65 0.62 -3.62
CA ALA A 566 31.43 0.11 -4.21
C ALA A 566 31.61 -1.36 -4.59
N ASN A 567 31.09 -2.26 -3.77
CA ASN A 567 31.28 -3.70 -3.89
C ASN A 567 30.02 -4.44 -4.39
N TYR A 568 28.86 -3.78 -4.34
CA TYR A 568 27.60 -4.36 -4.77
C TYR A 568 26.81 -3.39 -5.66
N PHE A 569 26.54 -3.81 -6.90
CA PHE A 569 25.70 -3.11 -7.86
C PHE A 569 24.57 -4.02 -8.31
N ILE A 570 23.38 -3.45 -8.40
CA ILE A 570 22.18 -4.12 -8.88
C ILE A 570 21.42 -3.12 -9.75
N ASP A 571 20.73 -3.56 -10.79
CA ASP A 571 19.84 -2.67 -11.53
C ASP A 571 18.37 -2.82 -11.12
N GLU A 572 17.56 -1.83 -11.48
CA GLU A 572 16.12 -1.74 -11.14
C GLU A 572 15.31 -2.97 -11.57
N THR A 573 15.81 -3.78 -12.52
CA THR A 573 15.13 -4.99 -13.00
C THR A 573 15.53 -6.26 -12.27
N ALA A 574 16.60 -6.22 -11.47
CA ALA A 574 17.16 -7.40 -10.81
C ALA A 574 17.22 -7.26 -9.28
N LEU A 575 16.29 -6.52 -8.66
CA LEU A 575 16.31 -6.17 -7.23
C LEU A 575 16.25 -7.36 -6.25
N THR A 576 15.83 -8.54 -6.70
CA THR A 576 15.73 -9.74 -5.87
C THR A 576 17.12 -10.34 -5.62
N LEU A 577 17.44 -10.58 -4.35
CA LEU A 577 18.66 -11.25 -3.95
C LEU A 577 18.54 -12.77 -4.16
N PRO A 578 19.55 -13.40 -4.79
CA PRO A 578 19.54 -14.83 -5.03
C PRO A 578 19.94 -15.64 -3.79
N GLU A 579 20.72 -15.05 -2.88
CA GLU A 579 21.08 -15.64 -1.60
C GLU A 579 20.00 -15.33 -0.54
N GLN A 580 19.22 -16.33 -0.15
CA GLN A 580 18.21 -16.22 0.91
C GLN A 580 18.69 -16.91 2.19
N ASP A 581 19.67 -16.32 2.86
CA ASP A 581 20.23 -16.84 4.10
C ASP A 581 20.27 -15.78 5.21
N TYR A 582 20.48 -16.25 6.44
CA TYR A 582 20.49 -15.43 7.65
C TYR A 582 21.49 -14.26 7.60
N TYR A 583 22.68 -14.47 7.03
CA TYR A 583 23.69 -13.42 6.90
C TYR A 583 23.25 -12.34 5.90
N THR A 584 22.75 -12.76 4.74
CA THR A 584 22.28 -11.84 3.70
C THR A 584 21.07 -11.02 4.18
N ALA A 585 20.14 -11.63 4.92
CA ALA A 585 19.02 -10.89 5.51
C ALA A 585 19.50 -9.84 6.52
N HIS A 586 20.48 -10.18 7.37
CA HIS A 586 21.11 -9.21 8.27
C HIS A 586 21.75 -8.03 7.52
N GLN A 587 22.37 -8.26 6.37
CA GLN A 587 22.89 -7.17 5.54
C GLN A 587 21.78 -6.26 5.01
N VAL A 588 20.63 -6.82 4.63
CA VAL A 588 19.48 -6.05 4.13
C VAL A 588 18.84 -5.20 5.23
N ILE A 589 18.56 -5.78 6.40
CA ILE A 589 17.89 -5.05 7.49
C ILE A 589 18.76 -3.94 8.10
N HIS A 590 20.07 -3.99 7.89
CA HIS A 590 21.04 -2.96 8.33
C HIS A 590 21.50 -2.04 7.19
N LEU A 591 21.00 -2.22 5.97
CA LEU A 591 21.32 -1.36 4.84
C LEU A 591 20.75 0.05 5.07
N ARG A 592 21.62 1.07 5.05
CA ARG A 592 21.25 2.48 5.26
C ARG A 592 21.17 3.23 3.93
N PRO A 593 20.00 3.75 3.52
CA PRO A 593 19.90 4.53 2.30
C PRO A 593 20.42 5.95 2.49
N VAL A 594 21.36 6.38 1.65
CA VAL A 594 21.86 7.76 1.61
C VAL A 594 21.07 8.56 0.56
N VAL A 595 20.94 8.04 -0.66
CA VAL A 595 20.20 8.67 -1.76
C VAL A 595 19.35 7.63 -2.47
N GLY A 596 18.18 8.04 -2.96
CA GLY A 596 17.32 7.21 -3.80
C GLY A 596 16.39 6.30 -3.00
N TYR A 597 15.80 6.83 -1.92
CA TYR A 597 14.96 6.09 -0.98
C TYR A 597 13.84 5.25 -1.63
N ASP A 598 13.20 5.75 -2.68
CA ASP A 598 12.17 4.99 -3.42
C ASP A 598 12.72 3.65 -3.97
N HIS A 599 13.97 3.63 -4.43
CA HIS A 599 14.61 2.42 -4.96
C HIS A 599 15.10 1.50 -3.82
N TYR A 600 15.43 2.06 -2.65
CA TYR A 600 15.68 1.28 -1.43
C TYR A 600 14.42 0.55 -0.96
N LEU A 601 13.26 1.22 -0.98
CA LEU A 601 11.97 0.60 -0.68
C LEU A 601 11.60 -0.46 -1.72
N ALA A 602 11.82 -0.19 -3.01
CA ALA A 602 11.62 -1.19 -4.06
C ALA A 602 12.53 -2.42 -3.88
N PHE A 603 13.78 -2.21 -3.46
CA PHE A 603 14.71 -3.29 -3.12
C PHE A 603 14.24 -4.11 -1.93
N TRP A 604 13.71 -3.46 -0.87
CA TRP A 604 13.08 -4.15 0.26
C TRP A 604 11.85 -4.97 -0.18
N ALA A 605 10.96 -4.38 -0.97
CA ALA A 605 9.74 -5.04 -1.47
C ALA A 605 10.06 -6.24 -2.38
N ALA A 606 11.15 -6.21 -3.14
CA ALA A 606 11.62 -7.31 -3.97
C ALA A 606 12.20 -8.49 -3.16
N ASN A 607 12.41 -8.32 -1.85
CA ASN A 607 13.01 -9.32 -0.95
C ASN A 607 12.11 -9.62 0.28
N PRO A 608 10.84 -10.05 0.09
CA PRO A 608 9.89 -10.27 1.20
C PRO A 608 10.33 -11.40 2.15
N TRP A 609 11.26 -12.26 1.72
CA TRP A 609 11.87 -13.30 2.55
C TRP A 609 12.64 -12.72 3.75
N VAL A 610 13.17 -11.49 3.62
CA VAL A 610 13.87 -10.80 4.72
C VAL A 610 12.90 -10.47 5.86
N VAL A 611 11.70 -9.95 5.54
CA VAL A 611 10.66 -9.66 6.54
C VAL A 611 10.06 -10.94 7.11
N ARG A 612 9.96 -12.02 6.32
CA ARG A 612 9.56 -13.33 6.86
C ARG A 612 10.56 -13.85 7.89
N LEU A 613 11.86 -13.62 7.65
CA LEU A 613 12.91 -14.04 8.59
C LEU A 613 12.97 -13.12 9.81
N PHE A 614 12.88 -11.80 9.61
CA PHE A 614 12.92 -10.76 10.64
C PHE A 614 11.64 -9.90 10.60
N PRO A 615 10.54 -10.37 11.19
CA PRO A 615 9.23 -9.70 11.09
C PRO A 615 9.14 -8.35 11.78
N ASN A 616 10.05 -8.05 12.72
CA ASN A 616 10.16 -6.73 13.35
C ASN A 616 10.99 -5.74 12.52
N ALA A 617 11.70 -6.22 11.48
CA ALA A 617 12.56 -5.37 10.67
C ALA A 617 11.73 -4.48 9.75
N HIS A 618 12.07 -3.20 9.73
CA HIS A 618 11.48 -2.20 8.84
C HIS A 618 12.57 -1.42 8.07
N PRO A 619 12.26 -0.84 6.90
CA PRO A 619 13.22 -0.02 6.17
C PRO A 619 13.66 1.19 7.01
N TRP A 620 14.95 1.47 7.09
CA TRP A 620 15.46 2.65 7.79
C TRP A 620 15.05 3.95 7.08
N PRO A 621 14.85 5.07 7.78
CA PRO A 621 14.63 6.36 7.13
C PRO A 621 15.90 6.82 6.38
N PRO A 622 15.78 7.74 5.39
CA PRO A 622 16.93 8.27 4.66
C PRO A 622 17.84 9.10 5.56
N GLU A 623 19.15 8.86 5.47
CA GLU A 623 20.19 9.66 6.14
C GLU A 623 20.43 10.96 5.37
N GLY A 624 19.62 11.98 5.66
CA GLY A 624 19.81 13.34 5.15
C GLY A 624 18.73 13.85 4.18
N PRO A 625 18.83 15.11 3.75
CA PRO A 625 17.81 15.75 2.91
C PRO A 625 17.73 15.10 1.53
N ALA A 626 16.50 14.92 1.03
CA ALA A 626 16.27 14.42 -0.33
C ALA A 626 16.91 15.36 -1.36
N LEU A 627 18.07 14.98 -1.90
CA LEU A 627 18.74 15.77 -2.93
C LEU A 627 18.05 15.56 -4.28
N PRO A 628 17.48 16.61 -4.90
CA PRO A 628 16.88 16.50 -6.22
C PRO A 628 17.96 16.19 -7.27
N LYS A 629 17.72 15.18 -8.12
CA LYS A 629 18.54 14.94 -9.32
C LYS A 629 18.20 15.96 -10.40
N VAL A 630 18.79 17.14 -10.31
CA VAL A 630 18.69 18.17 -11.36
C VAL A 630 19.84 17.95 -12.36
N GLY A 631 19.53 17.80 -13.64
CA GLY A 631 20.51 17.80 -14.74
C GLY A 631 20.99 16.44 -15.29
N ALA A 632 20.74 15.32 -14.62
CA ALA A 632 21.28 14.01 -15.05
C ALA A 632 20.56 13.36 -16.25
N ARG A 633 19.29 13.73 -16.54
CA ARG A 633 18.50 13.09 -17.61
C ARG A 633 18.98 13.41 -19.02
N TRP A 634 19.40 14.65 -19.25
CA TRP A 634 19.97 15.07 -20.54
C TRP A 634 21.30 14.33 -20.80
N LEU A 635 22.14 14.22 -19.76
CA LEU A 635 23.44 13.56 -19.86
C LEU A 635 23.29 12.03 -20.06
N GLU A 636 22.32 11.39 -19.40
CA GLU A 636 21.97 9.99 -19.67
C GLU A 636 21.54 9.77 -21.12
N TRP A 637 20.77 10.69 -21.70
CA TRP A 637 20.36 10.61 -23.10
C TRP A 637 21.56 10.76 -24.05
N VAL A 638 22.43 11.75 -23.82
CA VAL A 638 23.66 11.94 -24.61
C VAL A 638 24.54 10.69 -24.53
N LEU A 639 24.77 10.15 -23.34
CA LEU A 639 25.57 8.94 -23.13
C LEU A 639 24.92 7.70 -23.76
N ASP A 640 23.60 7.58 -23.76
CA ASP A 640 22.89 6.50 -24.45
C ASP A 640 23.07 6.60 -25.97
N VAL A 641 22.97 7.81 -26.55
CA VAL A 641 23.20 8.06 -27.99
C VAL A 641 24.65 7.79 -28.39
N LEU A 642 25.62 8.13 -27.54
CA LEU A 642 27.05 7.86 -27.75
C LEU A 642 27.44 6.38 -27.50
N GLY A 643 26.48 5.48 -27.42
CA GLY A 643 26.72 4.04 -27.30
C GLY A 643 26.74 3.50 -25.87
N GLY A 644 26.06 4.12 -24.91
CA GLY A 644 25.95 3.67 -23.52
C GLY A 644 25.72 2.15 -23.32
N PRO A 645 24.82 1.49 -24.10
CA PRO A 645 24.68 0.02 -24.06
C PRO A 645 25.94 -0.74 -24.48
N LEU A 646 26.64 -0.25 -25.52
CA LEU A 646 27.89 -0.83 -25.99
C LEU A 646 28.99 -0.67 -24.92
N TRP A 647 29.13 0.52 -24.34
CA TRP A 647 30.08 0.79 -23.26
C TRP A 647 29.83 -0.06 -22.02
N ASN A 648 28.57 -0.34 -21.66
CA ASN A 648 28.27 -1.26 -20.56
C ASN A 648 28.76 -2.69 -20.87
N ARG A 649 28.56 -3.17 -22.11
CA ARG A 649 29.04 -4.50 -22.53
C ARG A 649 30.57 -4.58 -22.53
N VAL A 650 31.25 -3.58 -23.10
CA VAL A 650 32.71 -3.48 -23.10
C VAL A 650 33.25 -3.38 -21.67
N GLY A 651 32.64 -2.55 -20.82
CA GLY A 651 33.02 -2.39 -19.43
C GLY A 651 32.87 -3.68 -18.62
N LEU A 652 31.80 -4.45 -18.85
CA LEU A 652 31.61 -5.76 -18.23
C LEU A 652 32.64 -6.78 -18.73
N TRP A 653 32.98 -6.77 -20.02
CA TRP A 653 34.02 -7.62 -20.59
C TRP A 653 35.40 -7.31 -19.99
N LEU A 654 35.78 -6.04 -19.91
CA LEU A 654 37.02 -5.59 -19.27
C LEU A 654 37.07 -6.00 -17.79
N LEU A 655 35.97 -5.84 -17.07
CA LEU A 655 35.88 -6.21 -15.66
C LEU A 655 36.05 -7.72 -15.47
N ARG A 656 35.40 -8.53 -16.31
CA ARG A 656 35.57 -9.99 -16.32
C ARG A 656 37.02 -10.37 -16.64
N TRP A 657 37.63 -9.75 -17.64
CA TRP A 657 39.02 -9.99 -18.01
C TRP A 657 39.99 -9.65 -16.87
N TRP A 658 39.82 -8.48 -16.24
CA TRP A 658 40.67 -8.03 -15.13
C TRP A 658 40.54 -8.89 -13.87
N LEU A 659 39.34 -9.40 -13.59
CA LEU A 659 39.09 -10.24 -12.41
C LEU A 659 39.49 -11.71 -12.60
N ARG A 660 39.64 -12.20 -13.84
CA ARG A 660 40.06 -13.58 -14.12
C ARG A 660 41.40 -13.96 -13.48
N SER A 661 42.34 -13.03 -13.36
CA SER A 661 43.65 -13.27 -12.72
C SER A 661 43.64 -13.10 -11.20
N LYS A 662 42.53 -12.63 -10.62
CA LYS A 662 42.39 -12.31 -9.18
C LYS A 662 41.35 -13.16 -8.46
N ALA A 663 40.48 -13.85 -9.19
CA ALA A 663 39.43 -14.69 -8.65
C ALA A 663 40.00 -16.06 -8.25
N GLY A 664 40.12 -16.31 -6.94
CA GLY A 664 40.38 -17.64 -6.40
C GLY A 664 39.10 -18.50 -6.32
N PRO A 665 39.21 -19.81 -6.05
CA PRO A 665 38.07 -20.72 -5.87
C PRO A 665 37.16 -20.34 -4.69
N GLU A 666 37.62 -19.53 -3.74
CA GLU A 666 36.83 -18.97 -2.62
C GLU A 666 36.29 -17.54 -2.88
N SER A 667 36.08 -17.12 -4.13
CA SER A 667 35.57 -15.78 -4.43
C SER A 667 34.05 -15.76 -4.60
N ASP A 668 33.37 -14.79 -3.98
CA ASP A 668 31.91 -14.57 -4.07
C ASP A 668 31.59 -13.53 -5.16
N LEU A 669 32.18 -13.76 -6.34
CA LEU A 669 32.05 -12.87 -7.50
C LEU A 669 30.82 -13.22 -8.32
N ARG A 670 29.97 -12.22 -8.59
CA ARG A 670 28.91 -12.32 -9.59
C ARG A 670 29.04 -11.15 -10.57
N LEU A 671 29.23 -11.46 -11.85
CA LEU A 671 29.44 -10.46 -12.90
C LEU A 671 28.44 -10.68 -14.03
N THR A 672 27.20 -10.26 -13.82
CA THR A 672 26.14 -10.27 -14.86
C THR A 672 25.91 -8.85 -15.38
N PRO A 673 25.17 -8.66 -16.49
CA PRO A 673 24.78 -7.32 -16.94
C PRO A 673 23.94 -6.54 -15.92
N HIS A 674 23.30 -7.24 -14.97
CA HIS A 674 22.32 -6.68 -14.04
C HIS A 674 22.79 -6.67 -12.58
N VAL A 675 23.79 -7.48 -12.23
CA VAL A 675 24.31 -7.61 -10.87
C VAL A 675 25.83 -7.71 -10.92
N LEU A 676 26.51 -6.83 -10.19
CA LEU A 676 27.95 -6.89 -9.93
C LEU A 676 28.20 -7.04 -8.44
N LYS A 677 28.67 -8.20 -8.02
CA LYS A 677 29.15 -8.49 -6.66
C LYS A 677 30.66 -8.72 -6.74
N LEU A 678 31.43 -7.87 -6.08
CA LEU A 678 32.88 -7.73 -6.28
C LEU A 678 33.73 -8.19 -5.09
N HIS A 679 33.15 -8.96 -4.16
CA HIS A 679 33.89 -9.49 -3.01
C HIS A 679 34.81 -10.65 -3.41
N LEU A 680 36.11 -10.43 -3.26
CA LEU A 680 37.15 -11.41 -3.61
C LEU A 680 37.34 -12.52 -2.55
N HIS A 681 36.70 -12.39 -1.38
CA HIS A 681 36.76 -13.36 -0.29
C HIS A 681 35.36 -13.78 0.14
N ASP A 682 35.13 -15.08 0.28
CA ASP A 682 33.86 -15.68 0.72
C ASP A 682 33.64 -15.53 2.24
N TYR A 683 33.47 -14.28 2.67
CA TYR A 683 33.16 -13.93 4.07
C TYR A 683 31.83 -14.56 4.51
N ARG A 684 30.86 -14.63 3.60
CA ARG A 684 29.53 -15.22 3.82
C ARG A 684 29.62 -16.68 4.27
N LYS A 685 30.31 -17.56 3.54
CA LYS A 685 30.43 -18.98 3.96
C LYS A 685 31.12 -19.13 5.31
N ARG A 686 32.15 -18.32 5.59
CA ARG A 686 32.85 -18.34 6.89
C ARG A 686 31.93 -17.96 8.04
N ILE A 687 31.12 -16.92 7.87
CA ILE A 687 30.13 -16.50 8.87
C ILE A 687 29.05 -17.56 9.08
N LEU A 688 28.46 -18.09 8.00
CA LEU A 688 27.44 -19.14 8.10
C LEU A 688 27.97 -20.40 8.77
N THR A 689 29.23 -20.77 8.51
CA THR A 689 29.88 -21.92 9.17
C THR A 689 30.05 -21.69 10.67
N ARG A 690 30.45 -20.49 11.08
CA ARG A 690 30.57 -20.13 12.50
C ARG A 690 29.20 -20.07 13.19
N LEU A 691 28.21 -19.49 12.53
CA LEU A 691 26.83 -19.44 13.01
C LEU A 691 26.27 -20.84 13.27
N LYS A 692 26.46 -21.76 12.32
CA LYS A 692 26.02 -23.16 12.45
C LYS A 692 26.67 -23.84 13.65
N ARG A 693 27.96 -23.61 13.91
CA ARG A 693 28.65 -24.14 15.10
C ARG A 693 28.04 -23.57 16.39
N LEU A 694 27.82 -22.25 16.44
CA LEU A 694 27.26 -21.57 17.62
C LEU A 694 25.81 -21.99 17.93
N PHE A 695 24.98 -22.22 16.92
CA PHE A 695 23.61 -22.71 17.15
C PHE A 695 23.58 -24.18 17.57
N SER A 696 24.48 -25.01 17.01
CA SER A 696 24.57 -26.43 17.37
C SER A 696 25.10 -26.66 18.79
N SER A 697 26.03 -25.83 19.28
CA SER A 697 26.58 -25.95 20.64
C SER A 697 25.64 -25.48 21.73
N ASN A 698 24.56 -24.75 21.39
CA ASN A 698 23.63 -24.12 22.34
C ASN A 698 22.21 -24.71 22.30
N SER A 699 22.06 -25.96 21.82
CA SER A 699 20.79 -26.70 21.78
C SER A 699 19.64 -26.00 21.02
N LEU A 700 19.95 -25.09 20.09
CA LEU A 700 18.95 -24.45 19.24
C LEU A 700 18.60 -25.38 18.07
N HIS A 701 17.49 -26.12 18.18
CA HIS A 701 16.92 -26.85 17.06
C HIS A 701 16.11 -25.91 16.16
N THR A 702 16.79 -25.26 15.23
CA THR A 702 16.13 -24.50 14.17
C THR A 702 16.67 -24.92 12.81
N GLN A 703 15.77 -25.28 11.89
CA GLN A 703 16.06 -25.35 10.46
C GLN A 703 16.34 -23.92 9.97
N VAL A 704 17.62 -23.52 9.98
CA VAL A 704 18.13 -22.25 9.43
C VAL A 704 18.74 -22.48 8.06
#